data_AF-A0A147GNA0-F1
#
_entry.id   AF-A0A147GNA0-F1
#
_cell.length_a   1.000
_cell.length_b   1.000
_cell.length_c   1.000
_cell.angle_alpha   90.00
_cell.angle_beta   90.00
_cell.angle_gamma   90.00
#
_symmetry.space_group_name_H-M   'P 1'
#
loop_
_entity.id
_entity.type
_entity.pdbx_description
1 polymer ?
#
loop_
_entity_poly.entity_id
_entity_poly.type
_entity_poly.pdbx_seq_one_letter_code
_entity_poly.pdbx_strand_id
1 'polypeptide(L)'
;ANIQSGFGQVVIGGNDTSLKVHIGQAGNSGSVVVSNNLLIQNPNLGGEVYVNQDLRVSGSLVVHGSGHTTHLINQNTSASGNVFLDDSVVVSGTATLEAGTSGTGGIQLGNSASHSLNGDGQGDADNLTLLAAGNVVITGNVGDTDALGNLTIDAVSVNGVPNLPDNVTFNGTVVLRGDLIVRTSGTVTFANAVTVGGQVIVVGGGSVVFTLGLQAGGDITLQGNEIDFVNGATGSIKTTGADKTLWLKASTASQNIEVGSPMLSDTSTPTLYLTAAETGRIAGSSFAKVVIGNYASVGGVNHAVAGSGTVTLDASSLLRANLEVYGQTIVATDSQTAPGAFISGGTLKLDATGDIRLYNQVDVRTGNGVLKDAVFYAGGAIAQYNDTSDLSGDDKFGEPLRAASLTATAVTGINLFATQLASVSAVNTGASGDIAITENAAGGALDVLRVAQTNAGNSGGISVTTTAGDLTVLGSGSGIASLGGSIALAAGAVNGVGGNLSVNQAISSANGGISLSATGALSLQSAITTTAGAVSLTAGGAINLGGSITGGTGAIAVTSTGTAADAITMSGSATLSGTGPIGLTGNGNLVVNHIEGNGAASIVSLTAGGSIAGVAGATHVTGESAVLRLSAVSGIGGTGVTLHTQVGSLTAANTGSTGGIYVQEATALSLVTNSGSNAIANAGSGAVVIRTTTGDLTLASGANVAATSTTPMAGAGTGNILLQAQSGALNLGGNVNTASGHISLLASGALALTGNATVQTQAAGKTVDISAGANVAMAATTRVITAGGNVQIAAATGVALASVSTGSSSAGTVSVATTAGAIVDADADNASPPLLNVTAGALRLQATGAGATVGSATNALETAVTTLAVSTAAGLYISEENGLVIGSVTGAAAQVNRVSESGAAALLAAGADLSGLATSANGSIVVNNGTSRAGDLVVDAAIRANGSGHVLLANNWTGVPAAGGITLNAGVSTDSGSISLIAAGSLVQATGVTVATAGSGTLDVQAGGSVTMGANSVLRTAGGNVRVAAGSAGSITVGQIDAGFGANVVGQSNWGQVALTAGASILDDAGENSIVDVYASA
;
A
#
# COMPACT_ATOMS: atom_id res chain seq x y z
N ALA A 1 2.43 -83.97 -46.11
CA ALA A 1 2.75 -83.55 -47.50
C ALA A 1 2.15 -84.44 -48.60
N ASN A 2 1.62 -85.65 -48.31
CA ASN A 2 1.09 -86.54 -49.37
C ASN A 2 -0.40 -86.36 -49.69
N ILE A 3 -1.16 -85.66 -48.84
CA ILE A 3 -2.56 -85.29 -49.12
C ILE A 3 -2.52 -83.96 -49.89
N GLN A 4 -2.73 -84.04 -51.21
CA GLN A 4 -2.69 -82.92 -52.15
C GLN A 4 -4.03 -82.17 -52.18
N SER A 5 -4.03 -80.94 -52.71
CA SER A 5 -5.24 -80.15 -52.91
C SER A 5 -6.21 -80.81 -53.90
N GLY A 6 -7.52 -80.77 -53.61
CA GLY A 6 -8.58 -81.16 -54.56
C GLY A 6 -9.81 -81.85 -53.93
N PHE A 7 -9.76 -82.15 -52.63
CA PHE A 7 -10.88 -82.76 -51.90
C PHE A 7 -11.87 -81.71 -51.39
N GLY A 8 -13.16 -82.03 -51.30
CA GLY A 8 -14.15 -81.13 -50.68
C GLY A 8 -13.87 -80.90 -49.19
N GLN A 9 -13.47 -81.95 -48.49
CA GLN A 9 -13.09 -81.96 -47.06
C GLN A 9 -12.29 -83.23 -46.76
N VAL A 10 -11.33 -83.15 -45.84
CA VAL A 10 -10.63 -84.27 -45.23
C VAL A 10 -11.32 -84.57 -43.90
N VAL A 11 -11.84 -85.78 -43.73
CA VAL A 11 -12.55 -86.20 -42.52
C VAL A 11 -11.74 -87.25 -41.77
N ILE A 12 -11.50 -87.06 -40.48
CA ILE A 12 -10.88 -88.02 -39.57
C ILE A 12 -11.94 -88.45 -38.54
N GLY A 13 -12.28 -89.74 -38.50
CA GLY A 13 -13.31 -90.29 -37.58
C GLY A 13 -14.71 -90.36 -38.19
N GLY A 14 -15.75 -90.44 -37.35
CA GLY A 14 -17.16 -90.61 -37.75
C GLY A 14 -18.15 -90.36 -36.60
N ASN A 15 -19.46 -90.41 -36.87
CA ASN A 15 -20.49 -90.03 -35.90
C ASN A 15 -20.54 -90.91 -34.62
N ASP A 16 -19.95 -92.10 -34.65
CA ASP A 16 -19.96 -93.06 -33.54
C ASP A 16 -18.55 -93.27 -32.92
N THR A 17 -17.58 -92.40 -33.20
CA THR A 17 -16.19 -92.62 -32.81
C THR A 17 -15.79 -91.98 -31.49
N SER A 18 -14.95 -92.68 -30.72
CA SER A 18 -14.27 -92.26 -29.48
C SER A 18 -12.77 -92.60 -29.59
N LEU A 19 -12.10 -91.92 -30.51
CA LEU A 19 -10.69 -92.14 -30.88
C LEU A 19 -9.77 -91.22 -30.05
N LYS A 20 -8.50 -91.62 -29.90
CA LYS A 20 -7.42 -90.69 -29.56
C LYS A 20 -6.72 -90.26 -30.84
N VAL A 21 -7.05 -89.07 -31.34
CA VAL A 21 -6.53 -88.55 -32.62
C VAL A 21 -5.26 -87.76 -32.35
N HIS A 22 -4.11 -88.23 -32.82
CA HIS A 22 -2.85 -87.48 -32.73
C HIS A 22 -2.50 -86.85 -34.08
N ILE A 23 -2.45 -85.52 -34.12
CA ILE A 23 -2.05 -84.74 -35.29
C ILE A 23 -0.55 -84.45 -35.17
N GLY A 24 0.22 -85.17 -35.98
CA GLY A 24 1.68 -85.12 -35.94
C GLY A 24 2.29 -85.98 -34.84
N GLN A 25 3.62 -86.07 -34.89
CA GLN A 25 4.44 -86.81 -33.93
C GLN A 25 4.93 -85.87 -32.82
N ALA A 26 4.71 -86.25 -31.56
CA ALA A 26 5.21 -85.53 -30.39
C ALA A 26 6.74 -85.39 -30.43
N GLY A 27 7.24 -84.19 -30.09
CA GLY A 27 8.68 -83.88 -30.01
C GLY A 27 9.37 -83.57 -31.36
N ASN A 28 8.61 -83.44 -32.46
CA ASN A 28 9.14 -83.08 -33.77
C ASN A 28 8.74 -81.63 -34.11
N SER A 29 9.66 -80.86 -34.70
CA SER A 29 9.49 -79.43 -34.99
C SER A 29 8.90 -79.13 -36.38
N GLY A 30 8.43 -80.14 -37.11
CA GLY A 30 7.75 -79.97 -38.39
C GLY A 30 6.31 -79.44 -38.25
N SER A 31 5.68 -79.09 -39.37
CA SER A 31 4.25 -78.74 -39.42
C SER A 31 3.46 -79.78 -40.21
N VAL A 32 2.26 -80.12 -39.72
CA VAL A 32 1.26 -80.89 -40.44
C VAL A 32 0.45 -79.95 -41.31
N VAL A 33 0.54 -80.11 -42.63
CA VAL A 33 -0.19 -79.27 -43.61
C VAL A 33 -1.31 -80.07 -44.27
N VAL A 34 -2.53 -79.51 -44.27
CA VAL A 34 -3.72 -80.04 -44.94
C VAL A 34 -4.25 -78.99 -45.91
N SER A 35 -4.23 -79.27 -47.21
CA SER A 35 -4.56 -78.28 -48.25
C SER A 35 -6.08 -78.13 -48.55
N ASN A 36 -6.95 -78.69 -47.71
CA ASN A 36 -8.41 -78.63 -47.82
C ASN A 36 -9.03 -78.46 -46.43
N ASN A 37 -10.36 -78.28 -46.34
CA ASN A 37 -11.07 -78.28 -45.05
C ASN A 37 -10.75 -79.56 -44.25
N LEU A 38 -10.51 -79.45 -42.95
CA LEU A 38 -10.25 -80.57 -42.05
C LEU A 38 -11.40 -80.70 -41.05
N LEU A 39 -12.08 -81.85 -41.06
CA LEU A 39 -13.09 -82.24 -40.08
C LEU A 39 -12.57 -83.39 -39.24
N ILE A 40 -12.58 -83.25 -37.92
CA ILE A 40 -12.30 -84.32 -36.97
C ILE A 40 -13.61 -84.64 -36.27
N GLN A 41 -14.22 -85.75 -36.63
CA GLN A 41 -15.50 -86.20 -36.08
C GLN A 41 -15.21 -87.23 -35.00
N ASN A 42 -15.34 -86.85 -33.73
CA ASN A 42 -15.03 -87.70 -32.59
C ASN A 42 -15.97 -87.51 -31.37
N PRO A 43 -17.30 -87.64 -31.56
CA PRO A 43 -18.29 -87.14 -30.60
C PRO A 43 -18.61 -88.08 -29.42
N ASN A 44 -18.22 -89.36 -29.45
CA ASN A 44 -18.55 -90.30 -28.37
C ASN A 44 -17.61 -90.17 -27.18
N LEU A 45 -18.18 -90.27 -25.97
CA LEU A 45 -17.49 -90.17 -24.67
C LEU A 45 -16.12 -90.88 -24.67
N GLY A 46 -15.05 -90.20 -24.23
CA GLY A 46 -13.68 -90.73 -24.19
C GLY A 46 -12.79 -90.37 -25.38
N GLY A 47 -13.33 -89.71 -26.40
CA GLY A 47 -12.58 -89.26 -27.56
C GLY A 47 -11.75 -88.00 -27.27
N GLU A 48 -10.46 -88.04 -27.61
CA GLU A 48 -9.49 -86.94 -27.39
C GLU A 48 -8.79 -86.59 -28.70
N VAL A 49 -8.42 -85.33 -28.86
CA VAL A 49 -7.60 -84.86 -30.00
C VAL A 49 -6.33 -84.22 -29.46
N TYR A 50 -5.18 -84.58 -30.00
CA TYR A 50 -3.87 -84.06 -29.61
C TYR A 50 -3.20 -83.39 -30.80
N VAL A 51 -2.95 -82.09 -30.71
CA VAL A 51 -2.16 -81.34 -31.69
C VAL A 51 -0.71 -81.32 -31.20
N ASN A 52 0.10 -82.24 -31.74
CA ASN A 52 1.48 -82.49 -31.31
C ASN A 52 2.53 -81.77 -32.17
N GLN A 53 2.14 -81.29 -33.35
CA GLN A 53 2.93 -80.43 -34.25
C GLN A 53 2.06 -79.26 -34.75
N ASP A 54 2.70 -78.16 -35.16
CA ASP A 54 2.04 -77.05 -35.85
C ASP A 54 1.10 -77.56 -36.95
N LEU A 55 -0.18 -77.20 -36.90
CA LEU A 55 -1.19 -77.62 -37.87
C LEU A 55 -1.54 -76.45 -38.79
N ARG A 56 -1.44 -76.63 -40.11
CA ARG A 56 -1.82 -75.62 -41.11
C ARG A 56 -2.88 -76.17 -42.06
N VAL A 57 -4.05 -75.54 -42.11
CA VAL A 57 -5.20 -75.96 -42.90
C VAL A 57 -5.54 -74.90 -43.96
N SER A 58 -5.45 -75.24 -45.24
CA SER A 58 -5.92 -74.39 -46.35
C SER A 58 -7.44 -74.58 -46.56
N GLY A 59 -8.20 -74.23 -45.53
CA GLY A 59 -9.65 -74.40 -45.42
C GLY A 59 -10.09 -74.12 -43.98
N SER A 60 -11.28 -74.56 -43.60
CA SER A 60 -11.73 -74.55 -42.20
C SER A 60 -11.28 -75.82 -41.46
N LEU A 61 -10.87 -75.66 -40.20
CA LEU A 61 -10.71 -76.74 -39.22
C LEU A 61 -11.98 -76.83 -38.38
N VAL A 62 -12.59 -78.01 -38.31
CA VAL A 62 -13.72 -78.31 -37.43
C VAL A 62 -13.41 -79.58 -36.66
N VAL A 63 -13.52 -79.53 -35.33
CA VAL A 63 -13.42 -80.70 -34.44
C VAL A 63 -14.75 -80.82 -33.72
N HIS A 64 -15.49 -81.91 -33.95
CA HIS A 64 -16.63 -82.28 -33.12
C HIS A 64 -16.16 -83.31 -32.11
N GLY A 65 -15.83 -82.86 -30.91
CA GLY A 65 -15.30 -83.73 -29.85
C GLY A 65 -16.39 -84.27 -28.94
N SER A 66 -15.96 -85.09 -27.98
CA SER A 66 -16.83 -85.78 -27.04
C SER A 66 -17.10 -85.01 -25.75
N GLY A 67 -16.55 -83.81 -25.62
CA GLY A 67 -16.44 -83.05 -24.37
C GLY A 67 -15.25 -83.45 -23.50
N HIS A 68 -14.44 -84.46 -23.90
CA HIS A 68 -13.31 -84.92 -23.11
C HIS A 68 -12.15 -83.95 -23.17
N THR A 69 -11.42 -83.76 -24.28
CA THR A 69 -10.43 -82.68 -24.47
C THR A 69 -9.80 -82.70 -25.88
N THR A 70 -9.60 -81.51 -26.46
CA THR A 70 -8.62 -81.20 -27.50
C THR A 70 -7.38 -80.56 -26.87
N HIS A 71 -6.24 -81.23 -26.92
CA HIS A 71 -4.98 -80.80 -26.34
C HIS A 71 -4.14 -80.02 -27.35
N LEU A 72 -3.76 -78.79 -26.99
CA LEU A 72 -2.82 -77.94 -27.72
C LEU A 72 -1.49 -77.90 -26.93
N ILE A 73 -0.45 -78.58 -27.43
CA ILE A 73 0.80 -78.78 -26.67
C ILE A 73 1.97 -78.04 -27.32
N ASN A 74 2.19 -76.77 -26.96
CA ASN A 74 3.23 -75.92 -27.55
C ASN A 74 3.21 -75.81 -29.09
N GLN A 75 2.03 -75.88 -29.72
CA GLN A 75 1.90 -75.84 -31.18
C GLN A 75 0.90 -74.79 -31.64
N ASN A 76 1.16 -74.23 -32.81
CA ASN A 76 0.28 -73.29 -33.49
C ASN A 76 -0.63 -74.03 -34.46
N THR A 77 -1.91 -73.68 -34.46
CA THR A 77 -2.87 -74.16 -35.46
C THR A 77 -3.34 -72.97 -36.28
N SER A 78 -3.15 -73.01 -37.60
CA SER A 78 -3.66 -71.99 -38.51
C SER A 78 -4.59 -72.57 -39.55
N ALA A 79 -5.67 -71.85 -39.86
CA ALA A 79 -6.64 -72.19 -40.87
C ALA A 79 -6.94 -70.95 -41.74
N SER A 80 -6.99 -71.12 -43.06
CA SER A 80 -7.38 -70.02 -43.95
C SER A 80 -8.87 -69.68 -43.83
N GLY A 81 -9.70 -70.62 -43.36
CA GLY A 81 -11.11 -70.45 -43.00
C GLY A 81 -11.32 -70.41 -41.48
N ASN A 82 -12.38 -71.06 -40.98
CA ASN A 82 -12.72 -71.08 -39.55
C ASN A 82 -11.87 -72.09 -38.77
N VAL A 83 -11.71 -71.87 -37.45
CA VAL A 83 -11.22 -72.88 -36.49
C VAL A 83 -12.32 -73.11 -35.45
N PHE A 84 -13.10 -74.17 -35.62
CA PHE A 84 -14.16 -74.55 -34.68
C PHE A 84 -13.75 -75.81 -33.93
N LEU A 85 -13.44 -75.67 -32.65
CA LEU A 85 -13.14 -76.77 -31.75
C LEU A 85 -14.37 -76.98 -30.85
N ASP A 86 -15.36 -77.73 -31.34
CA ASP A 86 -16.57 -78.09 -30.61
C ASP A 86 -16.29 -79.20 -29.58
N ASP A 87 -15.38 -78.92 -28.65
CA ASP A 87 -14.93 -79.81 -27.59
C ASP A 87 -14.42 -78.96 -26.40
N SER A 88 -14.07 -79.59 -25.28
CA SER A 88 -13.20 -78.97 -24.26
C SER A 88 -11.79 -78.81 -24.81
N VAL A 89 -11.04 -77.79 -24.40
CA VAL A 89 -9.67 -77.50 -24.87
C VAL A 89 -8.74 -77.40 -23.67
N VAL A 90 -7.57 -78.06 -23.76
CA VAL A 90 -6.48 -77.92 -22.80
C VAL A 90 -5.25 -77.38 -23.51
N VAL A 91 -4.66 -76.33 -22.94
CA VAL A 91 -3.42 -75.73 -23.43
C VAL A 91 -2.28 -76.15 -22.51
N SER A 92 -1.18 -76.63 -23.10
CA SER A 92 0.07 -76.93 -22.39
C SER A 92 1.19 -76.07 -23.00
N GLY A 93 1.76 -75.17 -22.20
CA GLY A 93 2.74 -74.18 -22.62
C GLY A 93 2.13 -73.08 -23.49
N THR A 94 2.75 -72.68 -24.60
CA THR A 94 2.27 -71.56 -25.44
C THR A 94 1.71 -72.03 -26.77
N ALA A 95 0.45 -71.68 -27.06
CA ALA A 95 -0.24 -72.04 -28.30
C ALA A 95 -0.87 -70.81 -28.99
N THR A 96 -0.91 -70.83 -30.32
CA THR A 96 -1.66 -69.87 -31.13
C THR A 96 -2.69 -70.58 -31.98
N LEU A 97 -3.94 -70.14 -31.95
CA LEU A 97 -4.97 -70.50 -32.92
C LEU A 97 -5.20 -69.33 -33.86
N GLU A 98 -4.97 -69.53 -35.15
CA GLU A 98 -5.12 -68.52 -36.18
C GLU A 98 -6.22 -68.96 -37.16
N ALA A 99 -7.25 -68.14 -37.34
CA ALA A 99 -8.34 -68.37 -38.28
C ALA A 99 -8.47 -67.20 -39.25
N GLY A 100 -8.86 -67.50 -40.49
CA GLY A 100 -9.23 -66.46 -41.44
C GLY A 100 -8.07 -65.73 -42.08
N THR A 101 -6.94 -66.39 -42.36
CA THR A 101 -5.85 -65.77 -43.16
C THR A 101 -6.30 -65.34 -44.56
N SER A 102 -7.48 -65.78 -45.01
CA SER A 102 -8.17 -65.34 -46.23
C SER A 102 -9.01 -64.07 -46.08
N GLY A 103 -9.27 -63.60 -44.85
CA GLY A 103 -9.99 -62.36 -44.55
C GLY A 103 -11.31 -62.48 -43.80
N THR A 104 -11.88 -63.67 -43.57
CA THR A 104 -13.26 -63.82 -42.99
C THR A 104 -13.46 -64.96 -41.98
N GLY A 105 -12.41 -65.66 -41.56
CA GLY A 105 -12.52 -66.83 -40.68
C GLY A 105 -12.59 -66.51 -39.18
N GLY A 106 -13.49 -67.18 -38.47
CA GLY A 106 -13.68 -67.05 -37.02
C GLY A 106 -13.16 -68.24 -36.20
N ILE A 107 -13.09 -68.06 -34.88
CA ILE A 107 -12.69 -69.09 -33.91
C ILE A 107 -13.87 -69.43 -33.00
N GLN A 108 -14.16 -70.70 -32.81
CA GLN A 108 -15.11 -71.19 -31.81
C GLN A 108 -14.44 -72.23 -30.93
N LEU A 109 -14.44 -72.02 -29.61
CA LEU A 109 -13.96 -72.98 -28.62
C LEU A 109 -15.14 -73.43 -27.76
N GLY A 110 -15.52 -74.68 -27.96
CA GLY A 110 -16.71 -75.31 -27.42
C GLY A 110 -18.02 -74.84 -28.07
N ASN A 111 -19.02 -75.72 -28.09
CA ASN A 111 -20.39 -75.44 -28.54
C ASN A 111 -21.45 -75.72 -27.46
N SER A 112 -21.01 -76.14 -26.26
CA SER A 112 -21.85 -76.45 -25.10
C SER A 112 -21.25 -75.81 -23.85
N ALA A 113 -22.09 -75.37 -22.92
CA ALA A 113 -21.67 -74.77 -21.65
C ALA A 113 -20.91 -75.76 -20.73
N SER A 114 -21.02 -77.06 -20.99
CA SER A 114 -20.26 -78.12 -20.29
C SER A 114 -18.82 -78.26 -20.77
N HIS A 115 -18.46 -77.64 -21.90
CA HIS A 115 -17.07 -77.63 -22.36
C HIS A 115 -16.25 -76.64 -21.53
N SER A 116 -14.93 -76.78 -21.56
CA SER A 116 -14.03 -75.87 -20.85
C SER A 116 -12.79 -75.53 -21.67
N LEU A 117 -12.13 -74.44 -21.32
CA LEU A 117 -10.82 -74.04 -21.83
C LEU A 117 -9.88 -73.91 -20.62
N ASN A 118 -8.94 -74.82 -20.45
CA ASN A 118 -8.09 -74.89 -19.26
C ASN A 118 -6.59 -75.02 -19.61
N GLY A 119 -5.74 -74.77 -18.62
CA GLY A 119 -4.33 -75.18 -18.60
C GLY A 119 -4.18 -76.69 -18.38
N ASP A 120 -2.93 -77.17 -18.35
CA ASP A 120 -2.61 -78.61 -18.28
C ASP A 120 -2.44 -79.17 -16.85
N GLY A 121 -2.55 -78.31 -15.84
CA GLY A 121 -2.45 -78.64 -14.41
C GLY A 121 -1.01 -78.85 -13.91
N GLN A 122 0.03 -78.60 -14.72
CA GLN A 122 1.42 -78.89 -14.36
C GLN A 122 2.16 -77.72 -13.69
N GLY A 123 1.51 -76.57 -13.50
CA GLY A 123 2.03 -75.43 -12.75
C GLY A 123 2.96 -74.50 -13.53
N ASP A 124 3.37 -74.89 -14.75
CA ASP A 124 3.97 -74.01 -15.74
C ASP A 124 2.90 -73.05 -16.33
N ALA A 125 3.33 -71.99 -17.02
CA ALA A 125 2.39 -70.98 -17.55
C ALA A 125 1.82 -71.41 -18.91
N ASP A 126 0.50 -71.59 -18.98
CA ASP A 126 -0.22 -71.93 -20.21
C ASP A 126 -0.74 -70.67 -20.91
N ASN A 127 -0.18 -70.30 -22.05
CA ASN A 127 -0.55 -69.10 -22.79
C ASN A 127 -1.28 -69.45 -24.08
N LEU A 128 -2.40 -68.77 -24.34
CA LEU A 128 -3.17 -68.94 -25.56
C LEU A 128 -3.32 -67.61 -26.30
N THR A 129 -2.99 -67.61 -27.59
CA THR A 129 -3.27 -66.49 -28.50
C THR A 129 -4.29 -66.93 -29.55
N LEU A 130 -5.35 -66.15 -29.72
CA LEU A 130 -6.39 -66.36 -30.73
C LEU A 130 -6.33 -65.21 -31.74
N LEU A 131 -6.00 -65.52 -32.99
CA LEU A 131 -5.94 -64.56 -34.09
C LEU A 131 -7.08 -64.86 -35.05
N ALA A 132 -8.02 -63.94 -35.23
CA ALA A 132 -9.19 -64.16 -36.09
C ALA A 132 -9.53 -62.92 -36.91
N ALA A 133 -10.11 -63.14 -38.09
CA ALA A 133 -10.72 -62.09 -38.91
C ALA A 133 -12.22 -61.94 -38.62
N GLY A 134 -12.89 -63.04 -38.26
CA GLY A 134 -14.31 -63.08 -37.89
C GLY A 134 -14.52 -63.18 -36.38
N ASN A 135 -15.71 -63.61 -35.97
CA ASN A 135 -16.05 -63.73 -34.54
C ASN A 135 -15.17 -64.75 -33.79
N VAL A 136 -14.85 -64.46 -32.53
CA VAL A 136 -14.26 -65.40 -31.56
C VAL A 136 -15.30 -65.72 -30.50
N VAL A 137 -15.69 -66.98 -30.38
CA VAL A 137 -16.70 -67.43 -29.41
C VAL A 137 -16.11 -68.51 -28.52
N ILE A 138 -16.12 -68.28 -27.21
CA ILE A 138 -15.72 -69.27 -26.20
C ILE A 138 -16.97 -69.60 -25.39
N THR A 139 -17.50 -70.81 -25.61
CA THR A 139 -18.79 -71.21 -25.03
C THR A 139 -18.67 -71.71 -23.59
N GLY A 140 -17.60 -72.45 -23.31
CA GLY A 140 -17.31 -73.05 -22.01
C GLY A 140 -16.73 -72.09 -20.98
N ASN A 141 -16.51 -72.59 -19.77
CA ASN A 141 -15.72 -71.87 -18.76
C ASN A 141 -14.25 -71.81 -19.17
N VAL A 142 -13.59 -70.68 -18.94
CA VAL A 142 -12.15 -70.50 -19.10
C VAL A 142 -11.49 -70.56 -17.73
N GLY A 143 -10.58 -71.50 -17.53
CA GLY A 143 -9.72 -71.62 -16.36
C GLY A 143 -10.41 -72.05 -15.07
N ASP A 144 -11.56 -72.74 -15.15
CA ASP A 144 -12.32 -73.18 -13.98
C ASP A 144 -11.67 -74.34 -13.21
N THR A 145 -10.87 -75.16 -13.90
CA THR A 145 -10.15 -76.30 -13.32
C THR A 145 -8.67 -75.97 -13.16
N ASP A 146 -8.06 -75.42 -14.21
CA ASP A 146 -6.70 -74.89 -14.20
C ASP A 146 -6.62 -73.64 -15.05
N ALA A 147 -6.28 -72.52 -14.42
CA ALA A 147 -6.33 -71.20 -15.02
C ALA A 147 -5.13 -70.97 -15.94
N LEU A 148 -5.40 -70.53 -17.18
CA LEU A 148 -4.36 -70.14 -18.13
C LEU A 148 -3.47 -69.03 -17.55
N GLY A 149 -2.21 -69.00 -17.98
CA GLY A 149 -1.30 -67.88 -17.82
C GLY A 149 -1.86 -66.63 -18.51
N ASN A 150 -1.65 -66.46 -19.81
CA ASN A 150 -2.17 -65.33 -20.57
C ASN A 150 -3.19 -65.78 -21.62
N LEU A 151 -4.24 -65.00 -21.83
CA LEU A 151 -5.16 -65.13 -22.96
C LEU A 151 -5.15 -63.86 -23.79
N THR A 152 -4.67 -63.96 -25.04
CA THR A 152 -4.65 -62.87 -26.01
C THR A 152 -5.58 -63.17 -27.17
N ILE A 153 -6.44 -62.21 -27.53
CA ILE A 153 -7.29 -62.24 -28.72
C ILE A 153 -6.94 -61.01 -29.55
N ASP A 154 -6.51 -61.20 -30.79
CA ASP A 154 -5.92 -60.12 -31.59
C ASP A 154 -6.14 -60.31 -33.10
N ALA A 155 -5.66 -59.35 -33.89
CA ALA A 155 -5.79 -59.36 -35.33
C ALA A 155 -5.02 -60.51 -36.00
N VAL A 156 -5.65 -61.15 -36.99
CA VAL A 156 -4.96 -61.99 -37.97
C VAL A 156 -4.31 -61.11 -39.05
N SER A 157 -3.13 -61.51 -39.56
CA SER A 157 -2.49 -60.77 -40.65
C SER A 157 -3.03 -61.22 -42.00
N VAL A 158 -3.68 -60.31 -42.74
CA VAL A 158 -4.19 -60.55 -44.09
C VAL A 158 -3.40 -59.68 -45.06
N ASN A 159 -2.55 -60.29 -45.88
CA ASN A 159 -1.65 -59.57 -46.80
C ASN A 159 -0.77 -58.51 -46.13
N GLY A 160 -0.36 -58.74 -44.87
CA GLY A 160 0.45 -57.79 -44.09
C GLY A 160 -0.36 -56.67 -43.42
N VAL A 161 -1.69 -56.64 -43.61
CA VAL A 161 -2.59 -55.71 -42.92
C VAL A 161 -3.26 -56.45 -41.75
N PRO A 162 -3.22 -55.90 -40.52
CA PRO A 162 -3.97 -56.46 -39.40
C PRO A 162 -5.49 -56.40 -39.66
N ASN A 163 -6.16 -57.55 -39.54
CA ASN A 163 -7.62 -57.64 -39.56
C ASN A 163 -8.10 -58.12 -38.18
N LEU A 164 -8.73 -57.22 -37.43
CA LEU A 164 -9.23 -57.53 -36.09
C LEU A 164 -10.46 -58.44 -36.16
N PRO A 165 -10.70 -59.28 -35.14
CA PRO A 165 -11.95 -60.00 -35.00
C PRO A 165 -13.18 -59.07 -35.09
N ASP A 166 -14.30 -59.60 -35.57
CA ASP A 166 -15.57 -58.86 -35.59
C ASP A 166 -16.11 -58.71 -34.15
N ASN A 167 -16.47 -59.81 -33.50
CA ASN A 167 -16.94 -59.80 -32.11
C ASN A 167 -16.23 -60.88 -31.29
N VAL A 168 -16.10 -60.65 -29.99
CA VAL A 168 -15.52 -61.61 -29.03
C VAL A 168 -16.53 -61.90 -27.93
N THR A 169 -16.92 -63.16 -27.79
CA THR A 169 -17.95 -63.57 -26.82
C THR A 169 -17.42 -64.66 -25.91
N PHE A 170 -17.48 -64.41 -24.60
CA PHE A 170 -17.26 -65.39 -23.54
C PHE A 170 -18.60 -65.71 -22.87
N ASN A 171 -19.10 -66.93 -23.09
CA ASN A 171 -20.38 -67.37 -22.50
C ASN A 171 -20.20 -67.91 -21.06
N GLY A 172 -19.07 -68.56 -20.76
CA GLY A 172 -18.74 -69.07 -19.42
C GLY A 172 -17.99 -68.07 -18.53
N THR A 173 -17.64 -68.49 -17.32
CA THR A 173 -16.75 -67.70 -16.43
C THR A 173 -15.35 -67.61 -17.02
N VAL A 174 -14.63 -66.51 -16.77
CA VAL A 174 -13.23 -66.35 -17.19
C VAL A 174 -12.34 -66.25 -15.96
N VAL A 175 -11.40 -67.19 -15.79
CA VAL A 175 -10.42 -67.23 -14.71
C VAL A 175 -9.01 -67.37 -15.31
N LEU A 176 -8.13 -66.42 -15.06
CA LEU A 176 -6.75 -66.40 -15.58
C LEU A 176 -5.75 -66.05 -14.47
N ARG A 177 -4.52 -66.57 -14.55
CA ARG A 177 -3.41 -66.25 -13.63
C ARG A 177 -2.63 -65.01 -14.06
N GLY A 178 -2.46 -64.80 -15.36
CA GLY A 178 -1.78 -63.66 -15.99
C GLY A 178 -2.79 -62.73 -16.67
N ASP A 179 -2.46 -62.23 -17.85
CA ASP A 179 -3.16 -61.12 -18.51
C ASP A 179 -4.30 -61.59 -19.43
N LEU A 180 -5.34 -60.76 -19.53
CA LEU A 180 -6.37 -60.83 -20.55
C LEU A 180 -6.20 -59.66 -21.52
N ILE A 181 -5.90 -59.95 -22.78
CA ILE A 181 -5.81 -58.94 -23.84
C ILE A 181 -6.82 -59.31 -24.92
N VAL A 182 -7.76 -58.42 -25.21
CA VAL A 182 -8.76 -58.59 -26.28
C VAL A 182 -8.74 -57.35 -27.15
N ARG A 183 -8.45 -57.51 -28.45
CA ARG A 183 -8.60 -56.46 -29.45
C ARG A 183 -9.56 -56.94 -30.53
N THR A 184 -10.60 -56.14 -30.80
CA THR A 184 -11.66 -56.48 -31.76
C THR A 184 -12.19 -55.21 -32.43
N SER A 185 -12.77 -55.32 -33.61
CA SER A 185 -13.39 -54.21 -34.34
C SER A 185 -14.85 -53.95 -33.93
N GLY A 186 -15.54 -54.94 -33.37
CA GLY A 186 -16.91 -54.87 -32.87
C GLY A 186 -17.01 -55.09 -31.36
N THR A 187 -17.98 -55.89 -30.92
CA THR A 187 -18.38 -55.99 -29.51
C THR A 187 -17.62 -57.08 -28.76
N VAL A 188 -17.24 -56.81 -27.52
CA VAL A 188 -16.72 -57.80 -26.56
C VAL A 188 -17.77 -58.06 -25.49
N THR A 189 -18.21 -59.30 -25.33
CA THR A 189 -19.24 -59.68 -24.35
C THR A 189 -18.70 -60.73 -23.38
N PHE A 190 -18.74 -60.42 -22.09
CA PHE A 190 -18.52 -61.35 -21.00
C PHE A 190 -19.85 -61.64 -20.30
N ALA A 191 -20.43 -62.81 -20.59
CA ALA A 191 -21.75 -63.18 -20.06
C ALA A 191 -21.72 -63.54 -18.56
N ASN A 192 -20.55 -63.91 -18.02
CA ASN A 192 -20.35 -64.32 -16.64
C ASN A 192 -19.18 -63.56 -15.98
N ALA A 193 -18.85 -63.91 -14.73
CA ALA A 193 -17.79 -63.25 -13.96
C ALA A 193 -16.40 -63.47 -14.57
N VAL A 194 -15.59 -62.41 -14.55
CA VAL A 194 -14.21 -62.38 -15.04
C VAL A 194 -13.25 -62.14 -13.87
N THR A 195 -12.28 -63.03 -13.68
CA THR A 195 -11.23 -62.96 -12.65
C THR A 195 -9.87 -63.17 -13.30
N VAL A 196 -9.00 -62.17 -13.24
CA VAL A 196 -7.71 -62.16 -13.93
C VAL A 196 -6.64 -61.78 -12.92
N GLY A 197 -5.58 -62.59 -12.82
CA GLY A 197 -4.47 -62.32 -11.89
C GLY A 197 -3.52 -61.22 -12.36
N GLY A 198 -3.47 -60.95 -13.66
CA GLY A 198 -2.73 -59.86 -14.29
C GLY A 198 -3.62 -58.67 -14.71
N GLN A 199 -3.19 -57.95 -15.75
CA GLN A 199 -3.92 -56.82 -16.31
C GLN A 199 -5.02 -57.26 -17.29
N VAL A 200 -6.02 -56.40 -17.45
CA VAL A 200 -7.13 -56.60 -18.38
C VAL A 200 -7.12 -55.47 -19.39
N ILE A 201 -6.84 -55.76 -20.65
CA ILE A 201 -6.92 -54.82 -21.77
C ILE A 201 -8.01 -55.31 -22.71
N VAL A 202 -9.11 -54.57 -22.80
CA VAL A 202 -10.18 -54.82 -23.76
C VAL A 202 -10.32 -53.60 -24.65
N VAL A 203 -10.03 -53.77 -25.94
CA VAL A 203 -10.13 -52.74 -26.97
C VAL A 203 -11.11 -53.23 -28.02
N GLY A 204 -12.38 -52.84 -27.88
CA GLY A 204 -13.42 -53.07 -28.88
C GLY A 204 -13.66 -51.81 -29.70
N GLY A 205 -13.99 -51.98 -30.99
CA GLY A 205 -14.51 -50.88 -31.82
C GLY A 205 -16.04 -50.71 -31.73
N GLY A 206 -16.75 -51.65 -31.10
CA GLY A 206 -18.19 -51.63 -30.76
C GLY A 206 -18.41 -51.45 -29.25
N SER A 207 -19.20 -52.30 -28.61
CA SER A 207 -19.44 -52.23 -27.15
C SER A 207 -18.53 -53.17 -26.35
N VAL A 208 -18.26 -52.86 -25.07
CA VAL A 208 -17.63 -53.79 -24.12
C VAL A 208 -18.63 -54.05 -23.00
N VAL A 209 -19.13 -55.29 -22.91
CA VAL A 209 -20.23 -55.66 -22.02
C VAL A 209 -19.74 -56.65 -20.98
N PHE A 210 -19.85 -56.29 -19.70
CA PHE A 210 -19.71 -57.23 -18.58
C PHE A 210 -21.05 -57.42 -17.88
N THR A 211 -21.58 -58.64 -17.95
CA THR A 211 -22.91 -58.93 -17.38
C THR A 211 -22.86 -59.07 -15.86
N LEU A 212 -21.81 -59.64 -15.26
CA LEU A 212 -21.74 -59.89 -13.80
C LEU A 212 -20.66 -59.08 -13.07
N GLY A 213 -19.39 -59.16 -13.47
CA GLY A 213 -18.33 -58.47 -12.75
C GLY A 213 -16.94 -58.77 -13.29
N LEU A 214 -15.99 -57.92 -12.91
CA LEU A 214 -14.60 -57.96 -13.35
C LEU A 214 -13.67 -57.74 -12.15
N GLN A 215 -12.77 -58.69 -11.92
CA GLN A 215 -11.69 -58.58 -10.96
C GLN A 215 -10.35 -58.76 -11.67
N ALA A 216 -9.43 -57.80 -11.52
CA ALA A 216 -8.07 -57.87 -12.05
C ALA A 216 -7.01 -57.78 -10.93
N GLY A 217 -5.82 -58.36 -11.14
CA GLY A 217 -4.66 -58.14 -10.26
C GLY A 217 -3.74 -57.01 -10.73
N GLY A 218 -3.84 -56.62 -12.00
CA GLY A 218 -3.19 -55.46 -12.60
C GLY A 218 -4.16 -54.34 -12.96
N ASP A 219 -3.71 -53.46 -13.86
CA ASP A 219 -4.54 -52.37 -14.40
C ASP A 219 -5.67 -52.90 -15.30
N ILE A 220 -6.76 -52.14 -15.38
CA ILE A 220 -7.90 -52.43 -16.25
C ILE A 220 -8.00 -51.31 -17.28
N THR A 221 -7.90 -51.63 -18.57
CA THR A 221 -8.14 -50.72 -19.69
C THR A 221 -9.31 -51.23 -20.51
N LEU A 222 -10.39 -50.45 -20.56
CA LEU A 222 -11.57 -50.73 -21.35
C LEU A 222 -11.75 -49.62 -22.39
N GLN A 223 -11.77 -50.01 -23.66
CA GLN A 223 -11.97 -49.12 -24.79
C GLN A 223 -13.12 -49.65 -25.65
N GLY A 224 -14.10 -48.80 -25.95
CA GLY A 224 -15.29 -49.14 -26.73
C GLY A 224 -16.07 -47.88 -27.14
N ASN A 225 -17.01 -48.03 -28.07
CA ASN A 225 -18.03 -47.02 -28.35
C ASN A 225 -19.03 -46.92 -27.20
N GLU A 226 -19.21 -48.02 -26.46
CA GLU A 226 -20.02 -48.14 -25.25
C GLU A 226 -19.37 -49.13 -24.27
N ILE A 227 -19.49 -48.90 -22.96
CA ILE A 227 -19.01 -49.82 -21.92
C ILE A 227 -20.14 -50.10 -20.95
N ASP A 228 -20.71 -51.29 -21.02
CA ASP A 228 -21.87 -51.68 -20.23
C ASP A 228 -21.48 -52.57 -19.03
N PHE A 229 -21.95 -52.21 -17.85
CA PHE A 229 -21.89 -53.07 -16.66
C PHE A 229 -23.32 -53.43 -16.24
N VAL A 230 -23.83 -54.61 -16.60
CA VAL A 230 -25.31 -54.80 -16.63
C VAL A 230 -25.90 -55.29 -15.30
N ASN A 231 -25.61 -56.52 -14.87
CA ASN A 231 -26.25 -57.18 -13.74
C ASN A 231 -25.33 -57.35 -12.51
N GLY A 232 -24.19 -56.67 -12.50
CA GLY A 232 -23.25 -56.73 -11.39
C GLY A 232 -23.75 -56.01 -10.13
N ALA A 233 -23.34 -56.53 -8.97
CA ALA A 233 -23.53 -55.86 -7.69
C ALA A 233 -22.69 -54.56 -7.61
N THR A 234 -23.03 -53.66 -6.69
CA THR A 234 -22.20 -52.48 -6.37
C THR A 234 -20.76 -52.92 -6.05
N GLY A 235 -19.78 -52.28 -6.69
CA GLY A 235 -18.36 -52.63 -6.53
C GLY A 235 -17.93 -53.98 -7.17
N SER A 236 -18.69 -54.49 -8.14
CA SER A 236 -18.36 -55.71 -8.89
C SER A 236 -17.22 -55.54 -9.91
N ILE A 237 -16.86 -54.30 -10.27
CA ILE A 237 -15.68 -53.95 -11.07
C ILE A 237 -14.58 -53.48 -10.12
N LYS A 238 -13.54 -54.28 -9.93
CA LYS A 238 -12.53 -54.07 -8.87
C LYS A 238 -11.15 -54.61 -9.24
N THR A 239 -10.13 -54.23 -8.48
CA THR A 239 -8.83 -54.94 -8.49
C THR A 239 -8.51 -55.57 -7.13
N THR A 240 -7.45 -56.38 -7.08
CA THR A 240 -6.90 -56.92 -5.82
C THR A 240 -5.92 -55.97 -5.13
N GLY A 241 -5.49 -54.88 -5.78
CA GLY A 241 -4.48 -53.94 -5.26
C GLY A 241 -4.90 -52.48 -5.41
N ALA A 242 -4.86 -51.71 -4.32
CA ALA A 242 -5.29 -50.30 -4.33
C ALA A 242 -4.33 -49.35 -5.09
N ASP A 243 -3.24 -49.85 -5.66
CA ASP A 243 -2.27 -49.11 -6.46
C ASP A 243 -2.57 -49.10 -7.97
N LYS A 244 -3.66 -49.78 -8.40
CA LYS A 244 -3.99 -49.99 -9.83
C LYS A 244 -4.91 -48.93 -10.43
N THR A 245 -4.88 -48.81 -11.75
CA THR A 245 -5.67 -47.85 -12.54
C THR A 245 -6.80 -48.54 -13.30
N LEU A 246 -7.99 -47.95 -13.27
CA LEU A 246 -9.06 -48.21 -14.25
C LEU A 246 -9.04 -47.13 -15.32
N TRP A 247 -8.94 -47.52 -16.58
CA TRP A 247 -8.95 -46.61 -17.72
C TRP A 247 -10.17 -46.88 -18.61
N LEU A 248 -11.05 -45.89 -18.74
CA LEU A 248 -12.24 -45.91 -19.58
C LEU A 248 -12.02 -45.00 -20.80
N LYS A 249 -12.13 -45.57 -22.00
CA LYS A 249 -11.77 -44.90 -23.25
C LYS A 249 -12.86 -45.08 -24.31
N ALA A 250 -13.16 -44.01 -25.03
CA ALA A 250 -13.88 -44.10 -26.30
C ALA A 250 -13.02 -44.77 -27.38
N SER A 251 -13.65 -45.52 -28.31
CA SER A 251 -12.93 -46.15 -29.43
C SER A 251 -12.24 -45.11 -30.32
N THR A 252 -12.91 -43.97 -30.51
CA THR A 252 -12.39 -42.82 -31.25
C THR A 252 -12.16 -41.67 -30.30
N ALA A 253 -11.07 -40.92 -30.48
CA ALA A 253 -10.75 -39.84 -29.55
C ALA A 253 -11.84 -38.76 -29.52
N SER A 254 -12.47 -38.45 -30.66
CA SER A 254 -13.50 -37.41 -30.83
C SER A 254 -14.89 -37.79 -30.32
N GLN A 255 -15.11 -39.06 -29.97
CA GLN A 255 -16.39 -39.50 -29.43
C GLN A 255 -16.60 -38.92 -28.02
N ASN A 256 -17.82 -38.48 -27.76
CA ASN A 256 -18.20 -37.94 -26.46
C ASN A 256 -18.24 -39.06 -25.40
N ILE A 257 -18.02 -38.68 -24.14
CA ILE A 257 -18.15 -39.58 -23.00
C ILE A 257 -19.14 -38.95 -22.03
N GLU A 258 -20.16 -39.68 -21.63
CA GLU A 258 -21.16 -39.25 -20.67
C GLU A 258 -21.14 -40.19 -19.47
N VAL A 259 -21.05 -39.66 -18.26
CA VAL A 259 -20.90 -40.45 -17.03
C VAL A 259 -21.93 -40.01 -15.99
N GLY A 260 -22.65 -40.97 -15.42
CA GLY A 260 -23.64 -40.73 -14.38
C GLY A 260 -25.05 -40.45 -14.91
N SER A 261 -25.35 -40.69 -16.19
CA SER A 261 -26.67 -40.41 -16.77
C SER A 261 -27.07 -38.92 -16.79
N PRO A 262 -26.33 -38.05 -17.50
CA PRO A 262 -26.74 -36.66 -17.72
C PRO A 262 -28.11 -36.59 -18.42
N MET A 263 -28.90 -35.56 -18.10
CA MET A 263 -30.29 -35.46 -18.53
C MET A 263 -30.47 -35.19 -20.04
N LEU A 264 -29.60 -34.37 -20.62
CA LEU A 264 -29.62 -34.00 -22.03
C LEU A 264 -28.52 -34.76 -22.77
N SER A 265 -28.62 -36.09 -22.75
CA SER A 265 -27.72 -36.94 -23.53
C SER A 265 -27.84 -36.60 -25.01
N ASP A 266 -26.69 -36.32 -25.65
CA ASP A 266 -26.66 -36.11 -27.09
C ASP A 266 -26.77 -37.47 -27.80
N THR A 267 -28.01 -37.89 -28.06
CA THR A 267 -28.30 -39.12 -28.82
C THR A 267 -28.01 -38.98 -30.31
N SER A 268 -27.63 -37.78 -30.79
CA SER A 268 -27.36 -37.52 -32.21
C SER A 268 -25.89 -37.76 -32.60
N THR A 269 -24.98 -37.91 -31.62
CA THR A 269 -23.58 -38.26 -31.84
C THR A 269 -23.22 -39.59 -31.17
N PRO A 270 -22.27 -40.36 -31.72
CA PRO A 270 -21.74 -41.53 -31.02
C PRO A 270 -21.13 -41.10 -29.68
N THR A 271 -21.63 -41.66 -28.59
CA THR A 271 -21.26 -41.31 -27.21
C THR A 271 -21.03 -42.58 -26.42
N LEU A 272 -19.93 -42.65 -25.68
CA LEU A 272 -19.69 -43.69 -24.67
C LEU A 272 -20.43 -43.25 -23.40
N TYR A 273 -21.46 -43.98 -23.06
CA TYR A 273 -22.34 -43.68 -21.94
C TYR A 273 -22.05 -44.66 -20.79
N LEU A 274 -21.89 -44.11 -19.58
CA LEU A 274 -21.92 -44.88 -18.34
C LEU A 274 -23.05 -44.33 -17.49
N THR A 275 -24.05 -45.17 -17.22
CA THR A 275 -25.16 -44.81 -16.34
C THR A 275 -24.73 -44.63 -14.89
N ALA A 276 -25.57 -43.96 -14.10
CA ALA A 276 -25.41 -43.89 -12.64
C ALA A 276 -25.27 -45.28 -12.00
N ALA A 277 -26.07 -46.26 -12.44
CA ALA A 277 -26.00 -47.63 -11.93
C ALA A 277 -24.64 -48.29 -12.24
N GLU A 278 -24.10 -48.04 -13.44
CA GLU A 278 -22.81 -48.60 -13.90
C GLU A 278 -21.63 -48.01 -13.15
N THR A 279 -21.62 -46.69 -12.93
CA THR A 279 -20.59 -46.06 -12.09
C THR A 279 -20.61 -46.62 -10.66
N GLY A 280 -21.79 -46.94 -10.11
CA GLY A 280 -21.94 -47.61 -8.82
C GLY A 280 -21.39 -49.05 -8.78
N ARG A 281 -21.23 -49.71 -9.93
CA ARG A 281 -20.61 -51.05 -10.01
C ARG A 281 -19.07 -50.98 -9.91
N ILE A 282 -18.47 -49.80 -10.04
CA ILE A 282 -17.02 -49.61 -9.88
C ILE A 282 -16.67 -49.47 -8.39
N ALA A 283 -15.84 -50.39 -7.89
CA ALA A 283 -15.32 -50.32 -6.52
C ALA A 283 -14.17 -49.31 -6.43
N GLY A 284 -14.50 -48.01 -6.36
CA GLY A 284 -13.50 -46.93 -6.37
C GLY A 284 -12.35 -47.11 -5.37
N SER A 285 -12.61 -47.64 -4.17
CA SER A 285 -11.58 -47.90 -3.15
C SER A 285 -10.57 -48.98 -3.50
N SER A 286 -10.82 -49.76 -4.56
CA SER A 286 -9.88 -50.78 -5.07
C SER A 286 -8.94 -50.24 -6.16
N PHE A 287 -9.04 -48.95 -6.51
CA PHE A 287 -8.20 -48.32 -7.51
C PHE A 287 -7.41 -47.16 -6.89
N ALA A 288 -6.17 -46.98 -7.32
CA ALA A 288 -5.40 -45.77 -7.05
C ALA A 288 -6.04 -44.59 -7.74
N LYS A 289 -6.50 -44.79 -8.99
CA LYS A 289 -7.23 -43.79 -9.76
C LYS A 289 -8.10 -44.40 -10.85
N VAL A 290 -9.12 -43.65 -11.24
CA VAL A 290 -9.93 -43.88 -12.43
C VAL A 290 -9.59 -42.80 -13.44
N VAL A 291 -9.33 -43.19 -14.69
CA VAL A 291 -9.01 -42.30 -15.80
C VAL A 291 -10.12 -42.41 -16.85
N ILE A 292 -10.70 -41.26 -17.22
CA ILE A 292 -11.71 -41.14 -18.27
C ILE A 292 -11.10 -40.34 -19.43
N GLY A 293 -11.19 -40.90 -20.64
CA GLY A 293 -10.68 -40.27 -21.85
C GLY A 293 -9.20 -40.52 -22.11
N ASN A 294 -8.63 -39.78 -23.05
CA ASN A 294 -7.26 -39.99 -23.56
C ASN A 294 -6.35 -38.82 -23.20
N TYR A 295 -5.13 -39.13 -22.77
CA TYR A 295 -4.09 -38.14 -22.52
C TYR A 295 -2.81 -38.44 -23.30
N ALA A 296 -2.01 -37.40 -23.51
CA ALA A 296 -0.61 -37.49 -23.91
C ALA A 296 0.25 -36.88 -22.79
N SER A 297 1.40 -37.50 -22.50
CA SER A 297 2.34 -36.97 -21.52
C SER A 297 3.27 -35.95 -22.17
N VAL A 298 3.18 -34.69 -21.74
CA VAL A 298 4.04 -33.59 -22.19
C VAL A 298 4.80 -33.05 -20.99
N GLY A 299 6.14 -33.14 -21.01
CA GLY A 299 6.98 -32.65 -19.91
C GLY A 299 6.73 -33.33 -18.55
N GLY A 300 6.23 -34.57 -18.55
CA GLY A 300 5.87 -35.30 -17.33
C GLY A 300 4.48 -34.97 -16.77
N VAL A 301 3.73 -34.07 -17.42
CA VAL A 301 2.32 -33.79 -17.10
C VAL A 301 1.44 -34.39 -18.19
N ASN A 302 0.41 -35.13 -17.78
CA ASN A 302 -0.57 -35.67 -18.71
C ASN A 302 -1.55 -34.57 -19.11
N HIS A 303 -1.78 -34.39 -20.41
CA HIS A 303 -2.76 -33.44 -20.94
C HIS A 303 -3.70 -34.12 -21.92
N ALA A 304 -4.93 -33.62 -22.04
CA ALA A 304 -5.90 -34.15 -23.00
C ALA A 304 -5.35 -34.06 -24.43
N VAL A 305 -5.67 -35.08 -25.22
CA VAL A 305 -5.21 -35.16 -26.62
C VAL A 305 -6.04 -34.20 -27.48
N ALA A 306 -5.40 -33.52 -28.43
CA ALA A 306 -6.11 -32.70 -29.40
C ALA A 306 -7.14 -33.52 -30.18
N GLY A 307 -8.36 -32.99 -30.33
CA GLY A 307 -9.46 -33.70 -30.99
C GLY A 307 -10.19 -34.72 -30.10
N SER A 308 -9.97 -34.71 -28.78
CA SER A 308 -10.83 -35.44 -27.82
C SER A 308 -12.30 -35.01 -27.93
N GLY A 309 -13.24 -35.87 -27.58
CA GLY A 309 -14.66 -35.53 -27.46
C GLY A 309 -14.99 -34.78 -26.18
N THR A 310 -16.24 -34.34 -26.03
CA THR A 310 -16.75 -33.73 -24.80
C THR A 310 -16.93 -34.81 -23.72
N VAL A 311 -16.54 -34.51 -22.48
CA VAL A 311 -16.81 -35.37 -21.33
C VAL A 311 -17.83 -34.69 -20.43
N THR A 312 -19.00 -35.32 -20.27
CA THR A 312 -20.09 -34.83 -19.43
C THR A 312 -20.17 -35.70 -18.17
N LEU A 313 -20.20 -35.06 -17.01
CA LEU A 313 -20.18 -35.69 -15.69
C LEU A 313 -21.45 -35.27 -14.93
N ASP A 314 -22.29 -36.24 -14.60
CA ASP A 314 -23.50 -36.03 -13.82
C ASP A 314 -23.29 -36.28 -12.31
N ALA A 315 -24.13 -35.61 -11.53
CA ALA A 315 -24.07 -35.48 -10.08
C ALA A 315 -24.48 -36.73 -9.29
N SER A 316 -24.82 -37.83 -9.98
CA SER A 316 -25.15 -39.10 -9.35
C SER A 316 -23.97 -40.10 -9.31
N SER A 317 -22.81 -39.75 -9.89
CA SER A 317 -21.71 -40.70 -10.10
C SER A 317 -20.72 -40.79 -8.93
N LEU A 318 -20.81 -41.85 -8.11
CA LEU A 318 -19.89 -42.14 -6.99
C LEU A 318 -18.61 -42.86 -7.47
N LEU A 319 -17.76 -42.16 -8.23
CA LEU A 319 -16.39 -42.62 -8.48
C LEU A 319 -15.52 -42.34 -7.24
N ARG A 320 -15.59 -43.24 -6.26
CA ARG A 320 -14.90 -43.15 -4.96
C ARG A 320 -13.39 -43.45 -5.04
N ALA A 321 -12.68 -42.85 -6.00
CA ALA A 321 -11.24 -42.95 -6.20
C ALA A 321 -10.64 -41.58 -6.53
N ASN A 322 -9.31 -41.48 -6.65
CA ASN A 322 -8.73 -40.36 -7.39
C ASN A 322 -9.25 -40.40 -8.83
N LEU A 323 -9.61 -39.26 -9.40
CA LEU A 323 -10.24 -39.19 -10.72
C LEU A 323 -9.44 -38.27 -11.64
N GLU A 324 -9.08 -38.76 -12.83
CA GLU A 324 -8.52 -37.95 -13.90
C GLU A 324 -9.44 -38.00 -15.13
N VAL A 325 -9.83 -36.84 -15.64
CA VAL A 325 -10.71 -36.71 -16.80
C VAL A 325 -10.02 -35.90 -17.88
N TYR A 326 -10.00 -36.44 -19.10
CA TYR A 326 -9.34 -35.85 -20.26
C TYR A 326 -10.33 -35.71 -21.42
N GLY A 327 -10.59 -34.48 -21.87
CA GLY A 327 -11.59 -34.19 -22.92
C GLY A 327 -11.30 -32.95 -23.75
N GLN A 328 -12.19 -32.62 -24.69
CA GLN A 328 -12.20 -31.30 -25.34
C GLN A 328 -12.91 -30.27 -24.50
N THR A 329 -14.17 -30.50 -24.18
CA THR A 329 -14.87 -29.75 -23.14
C THR A 329 -15.20 -30.72 -22.01
N ILE A 330 -15.03 -30.30 -20.76
CA ILE A 330 -15.49 -31.08 -19.61
C ILE A 330 -16.64 -30.32 -18.95
N VAL A 331 -17.78 -30.98 -18.79
CA VAL A 331 -18.99 -30.39 -18.23
C VAL A 331 -19.41 -31.18 -17.00
N ALA A 332 -19.43 -30.54 -15.83
CA ALA A 332 -20.15 -31.06 -14.66
C ALA A 332 -21.58 -30.52 -14.71
N THR A 333 -22.56 -31.37 -14.96
CA THR A 333 -23.95 -30.96 -15.23
C THR A 333 -24.74 -30.72 -13.96
N ASP A 334 -25.71 -29.81 -14.05
CA ASP A 334 -26.76 -29.60 -13.06
C ASP A 334 -27.69 -30.82 -12.99
N SER A 335 -28.11 -31.22 -11.79
CA SER A 335 -28.90 -32.42 -11.54
C SER A 335 -30.19 -32.07 -10.79
N GLN A 336 -31.36 -32.43 -11.36
CA GLN A 336 -32.68 -32.18 -10.74
C GLN A 336 -32.92 -32.92 -9.40
N THR A 337 -32.10 -33.93 -9.05
CA THR A 337 -32.33 -34.76 -7.86
C THR A 337 -31.40 -34.38 -6.73
N ALA A 338 -31.93 -33.78 -5.66
CA ALA A 338 -31.16 -33.45 -4.47
C ALA A 338 -30.82 -34.69 -3.60
N PRO A 339 -29.60 -34.82 -3.04
CA PRO A 339 -28.44 -33.94 -3.25
C PRO A 339 -27.70 -34.36 -4.53
N GLY A 340 -27.74 -33.53 -5.56
CA GLY A 340 -27.09 -33.80 -6.83
C GLY A 340 -25.73 -33.12 -6.88
N ALA A 341 -24.71 -33.61 -6.16
CA ALA A 341 -23.35 -33.08 -6.25
C ALA A 341 -22.42 -34.07 -6.98
N PHE A 342 -21.56 -33.60 -7.87
CA PHE A 342 -20.51 -34.42 -8.45
C PHE A 342 -19.40 -34.66 -7.42
N ILE A 343 -19.17 -35.92 -7.01
CA ILE A 343 -18.24 -36.27 -5.94
C ILE A 343 -17.04 -37.07 -6.48
N SER A 344 -15.83 -36.57 -6.25
CA SER A 344 -14.60 -37.37 -6.37
C SER A 344 -14.16 -37.86 -4.99
N GLY A 345 -13.97 -39.18 -4.84
CA GLY A 345 -13.56 -39.80 -3.57
C GLY A 345 -12.11 -39.58 -3.15
N GLY A 346 -11.32 -38.91 -3.99
CA GLY A 346 -9.89 -38.67 -3.83
C GLY A 346 -9.50 -37.31 -4.42
N THR A 347 -8.32 -37.21 -5.03
CA THR A 347 -7.95 -36.02 -5.82
C THR A 347 -8.72 -35.98 -7.14
N LEU A 348 -9.07 -34.79 -7.61
CA LEU A 348 -9.74 -34.59 -8.89
C LEU A 348 -8.80 -33.87 -9.85
N LYS A 349 -8.63 -34.42 -11.05
CA LYS A 349 -7.98 -33.74 -12.17
C LYS A 349 -8.93 -33.64 -13.36
N LEU A 350 -9.15 -32.43 -13.85
CA LEU A 350 -9.88 -32.16 -15.09
C LEU A 350 -8.91 -31.50 -16.07
N ASP A 351 -8.74 -32.08 -17.25
CA ASP A 351 -7.83 -31.59 -18.27
C ASP A 351 -8.56 -31.53 -19.61
N ALA A 352 -8.81 -30.31 -20.08
CA ALA A 352 -9.60 -30.02 -21.26
C ALA A 352 -8.75 -29.29 -22.31
N THR A 353 -8.82 -29.69 -23.58
CA THR A 353 -8.23 -28.90 -24.68
C THR A 353 -9.01 -27.62 -24.99
N GLY A 354 -10.27 -27.54 -24.56
CA GLY A 354 -11.16 -26.38 -24.56
C GLY A 354 -11.59 -26.01 -23.14
N ASP A 355 -12.89 -25.92 -22.86
CA ASP A 355 -13.42 -25.38 -21.59
C ASP A 355 -13.66 -26.45 -20.52
N ILE A 356 -13.58 -26.02 -19.26
CA ILE A 356 -14.14 -26.74 -18.10
C ILE A 356 -15.33 -25.93 -17.59
N ARG A 357 -16.53 -26.52 -17.61
CA ARG A 357 -17.78 -25.87 -17.23
C ARG A 357 -18.40 -26.59 -16.04
N LEU A 358 -18.61 -25.87 -14.95
CA LEU A 358 -19.17 -26.40 -13.72
C LEU A 358 -20.56 -25.79 -13.50
N TYR A 359 -21.61 -26.55 -13.79
CA TYR A 359 -23.00 -26.11 -13.58
C TYR A 359 -23.55 -26.52 -12.22
N ASN A 360 -22.79 -27.31 -11.46
CA ASN A 360 -23.26 -27.95 -10.25
C ASN A 360 -22.18 -27.97 -9.16
N GLN A 361 -22.56 -28.31 -7.93
CA GLN A 361 -21.63 -28.57 -6.84
C GLN A 361 -20.62 -29.67 -7.23
N VAL A 362 -19.34 -29.34 -7.12
CA VAL A 362 -18.22 -30.27 -7.27
C VAL A 362 -17.58 -30.47 -5.90
N ASP A 363 -17.60 -31.69 -5.37
CA ASP A 363 -17.11 -32.00 -4.03
C ASP A 363 -15.96 -33.03 -4.08
N VAL A 364 -14.75 -32.56 -3.78
CA VAL A 364 -13.51 -33.34 -3.85
C VAL A 364 -13.12 -33.77 -2.45
N ARG A 365 -13.65 -34.93 -2.02
CA ARG A 365 -13.49 -35.43 -0.65
C ARG A 365 -13.55 -36.94 -0.55
N THR A 366 -12.84 -37.48 0.43
CA THR A 366 -12.91 -38.89 0.78
C THR A 366 -14.27 -39.27 1.37
N GLY A 367 -14.55 -40.58 1.44
CA GLY A 367 -15.81 -41.10 2.00
C GLY A 367 -16.08 -40.69 3.45
N ASN A 368 -15.03 -40.38 4.23
CA ASN A 368 -15.12 -39.85 5.60
C ASN A 368 -15.13 -38.31 5.67
N GLY A 369 -15.21 -37.61 4.55
CA GLY A 369 -15.38 -36.16 4.49
C GLY A 369 -14.09 -35.32 4.49
N VAL A 370 -12.91 -35.92 4.36
CA VAL A 370 -11.64 -35.17 4.27
C VAL A 370 -11.50 -34.61 2.87
N LEU A 371 -11.38 -33.29 2.76
CA LEU A 371 -11.17 -32.59 1.49
C LEU A 371 -9.83 -33.00 0.85
N LYS A 372 -9.81 -33.03 -0.48
CA LYS A 372 -8.65 -33.39 -1.30
C LYS A 372 -8.40 -32.35 -2.39
N ASP A 373 -7.25 -32.45 -3.05
CA ASP A 373 -6.82 -31.45 -4.02
C ASP A 373 -7.51 -31.60 -5.36
N ALA A 374 -7.82 -30.46 -5.99
CA ALA A 374 -8.35 -30.35 -7.33
C ALA A 374 -7.32 -29.70 -8.27
N VAL A 375 -7.15 -30.25 -9.47
CA VAL A 375 -6.21 -29.76 -10.48
C VAL A 375 -6.91 -29.62 -11.82
N PHE A 376 -7.09 -28.40 -12.30
CA PHE A 376 -7.80 -28.09 -13.54
C PHE A 376 -6.86 -27.47 -14.58
N TYR A 377 -6.87 -28.01 -15.80
CA TYR A 377 -6.18 -27.48 -16.97
C TYR A 377 -7.19 -27.29 -18.10
N ALA A 378 -7.28 -26.09 -18.66
CA ALA A 378 -8.17 -25.78 -19.77
C ALA A 378 -7.40 -25.04 -20.87
N GLY A 379 -7.46 -25.54 -22.10
CA GLY A 379 -7.04 -24.79 -23.29
C GLY A 379 -7.99 -23.63 -23.64
N GLY A 380 -9.18 -23.59 -23.02
CA GLY A 380 -10.14 -22.51 -23.01
C GLY A 380 -10.31 -21.90 -21.61
N ALA A 381 -11.55 -21.77 -21.15
CA ALA A 381 -11.91 -21.17 -19.86
C ALA A 381 -12.25 -22.22 -18.80
N ILE A 382 -12.04 -21.89 -17.53
CA ILE A 382 -12.57 -22.63 -16.38
C ILE A 382 -13.65 -21.77 -15.76
N ALA A 383 -14.91 -22.19 -15.81
CA ALA A 383 -16.00 -21.35 -15.31
C ALA A 383 -17.06 -22.17 -14.58
N GLN A 384 -17.53 -21.60 -13.46
CA GLN A 384 -18.82 -21.94 -12.91
C GLN A 384 -19.91 -21.24 -13.73
N TYR A 385 -21.04 -21.91 -13.89
CA TYR A 385 -22.22 -21.38 -14.54
C TYR A 385 -23.41 -21.57 -13.62
N ASN A 386 -24.38 -20.68 -13.75
CA ASN A 386 -25.68 -20.83 -13.14
C ASN A 386 -26.67 -21.06 -14.27
N ASP A 387 -27.48 -22.11 -14.22
CA ASP A 387 -28.55 -22.26 -15.19
C ASP A 387 -29.74 -21.41 -14.75
N THR A 388 -30.12 -20.44 -15.57
CA THR A 388 -31.38 -19.69 -15.40
C THR A 388 -32.23 -19.71 -16.67
N SER A 389 -31.89 -20.50 -17.69
CA SER A 389 -32.67 -20.38 -18.94
C SER A 389 -32.72 -21.54 -19.94
N ASP A 390 -32.05 -22.70 -19.80
CA ASP A 390 -32.20 -23.71 -20.87
C ASP A 390 -31.87 -25.19 -20.55
N LEU A 391 -31.42 -25.56 -19.34
CA LEU A 391 -31.00 -26.94 -19.05
C LEU A 391 -31.71 -27.57 -17.84
N SER A 392 -32.93 -27.14 -17.48
CA SER A 392 -33.81 -27.88 -16.54
C SER A 392 -33.10 -28.40 -15.26
N GLY A 393 -32.26 -27.56 -14.65
CA GLY A 393 -31.53 -27.83 -13.40
C GLY A 393 -32.38 -27.85 -12.13
N ASP A 394 -31.75 -27.91 -10.95
CA ASP A 394 -32.47 -27.86 -9.65
C ASP A 394 -32.75 -26.44 -9.11
N ASP A 395 -32.48 -25.41 -9.93
CA ASP A 395 -32.62 -23.98 -9.66
C ASP A 395 -31.78 -23.48 -8.45
N LYS A 396 -30.81 -24.24 -7.93
CA LYS A 396 -29.94 -23.77 -6.85
C LYS A 396 -28.82 -22.87 -7.37
N PHE A 397 -28.80 -21.64 -6.86
CA PHE A 397 -27.72 -20.70 -7.13
C PHE A 397 -26.49 -20.95 -6.25
N GLY A 398 -25.30 -20.72 -6.82
CA GLY A 398 -24.07 -20.57 -6.02
C GLY A 398 -23.49 -21.89 -5.51
N GLU A 399 -23.67 -22.96 -6.27
CA GLU A 399 -23.21 -24.28 -5.90
C GLU A 399 -21.68 -24.37 -5.88
N PRO A 400 -21.08 -24.81 -4.75
CA PRO A 400 -19.66 -24.59 -4.55
C PRO A 400 -18.77 -25.64 -5.24
N LEU A 401 -17.61 -25.21 -5.71
CA LEU A 401 -16.44 -26.07 -5.86
C LEU A 401 -15.78 -26.25 -4.48
N ARG A 402 -15.91 -27.43 -3.88
CA ARG A 402 -15.36 -27.77 -2.57
C ARG A 402 -14.15 -28.69 -2.71
N ALA A 403 -12.99 -28.24 -2.24
CA ALA A 403 -11.72 -28.99 -2.27
C ALA A 403 -10.76 -28.48 -1.19
N ALA A 404 -9.69 -29.21 -0.89
CA ALA A 404 -8.66 -28.75 0.05
C ALA A 404 -7.83 -27.63 -0.58
N SER A 405 -7.39 -27.84 -1.82
CA SER A 405 -6.71 -26.85 -2.63
C SER A 405 -7.17 -26.93 -4.08
N LEU A 406 -7.04 -25.82 -4.81
CA LEU A 406 -7.25 -25.76 -6.24
C LEU A 406 -5.99 -25.28 -6.96
N THR A 407 -5.52 -26.05 -7.92
CA THR A 407 -4.56 -25.60 -8.94
C THR A 407 -5.29 -25.49 -10.28
N ALA A 408 -5.45 -24.28 -10.81
CA ALA A 408 -6.19 -24.02 -12.05
C ALA A 408 -5.30 -23.30 -13.08
N THR A 409 -5.23 -23.81 -14.31
CA THR A 409 -4.58 -23.13 -15.44
C THR A 409 -5.53 -23.07 -16.63
N ALA A 410 -5.76 -21.87 -17.16
CA ALA A 410 -6.62 -21.63 -18.31
C ALA A 410 -5.94 -20.73 -19.35
N VAL A 411 -6.52 -20.62 -20.54
CA VAL A 411 -6.06 -19.71 -21.61
C VAL A 411 -7.00 -18.51 -21.76
N THR A 412 -8.31 -18.70 -21.58
CA THR A 412 -9.31 -17.63 -21.82
C THR A 412 -10.08 -17.21 -20.58
N GLY A 413 -9.55 -17.48 -19.38
CA GLY A 413 -10.08 -17.01 -18.10
C GLY A 413 -10.46 -18.10 -17.09
N ILE A 414 -10.58 -17.70 -15.83
CA ILE A 414 -10.97 -18.55 -14.70
C ILE A 414 -12.03 -17.78 -13.90
N ASN A 415 -13.29 -18.24 -13.92
CA ASN A 415 -14.41 -17.57 -13.24
C ASN A 415 -15.13 -18.54 -12.30
N LEU A 416 -14.78 -18.49 -11.02
CA LEU A 416 -15.28 -19.37 -9.96
C LEU A 416 -15.94 -18.53 -8.86
N PHE A 417 -17.24 -18.24 -9.02
CA PHE A 417 -17.98 -17.34 -8.14
C PHE A 417 -18.49 -17.99 -6.83
N ALA A 418 -18.33 -19.31 -6.69
CA ALA A 418 -18.68 -20.03 -5.47
C ALA A 418 -17.67 -21.15 -5.20
N THR A 419 -16.70 -20.86 -4.34
CA THR A 419 -15.67 -21.83 -3.92
C THR A 419 -15.77 -22.10 -2.42
N GLN A 420 -15.27 -23.28 -2.03
CA GLN A 420 -15.06 -23.75 -0.66
C GLN A 420 -13.68 -24.41 -0.57
N LEU A 421 -12.65 -23.58 -0.54
CA LEU A 421 -11.24 -23.94 -0.65
C LEU A 421 -10.46 -23.46 0.58
N ALA A 422 -9.44 -24.23 0.99
CA ALA A 422 -8.46 -23.71 1.94
C ALA A 422 -7.37 -22.91 1.23
N SER A 423 -6.96 -23.32 0.01
CA SER A 423 -5.94 -22.60 -0.77
C SER A 423 -6.15 -22.65 -2.27
N VAL A 424 -5.56 -21.68 -2.99
CA VAL A 424 -5.68 -21.57 -4.45
C VAL A 424 -4.39 -21.15 -5.15
N SER A 425 -4.15 -21.76 -6.31
CA SER A 425 -3.16 -21.37 -7.32
C SER A 425 -3.85 -21.29 -8.70
N ALA A 426 -4.04 -20.08 -9.25
CA ALA A 426 -4.75 -19.86 -10.51
C ALA A 426 -3.89 -19.10 -11.52
N VAL A 427 -3.80 -19.59 -12.77
CA VAL A 427 -3.00 -18.97 -13.83
C VAL A 427 -3.80 -18.86 -15.12
N ASN A 428 -3.95 -17.65 -15.65
CA ASN A 428 -4.46 -17.44 -17.00
C ASN A 428 -3.31 -17.07 -17.94
N THR A 429 -3.15 -17.87 -18.99
CA THR A 429 -1.97 -17.83 -19.88
C THR A 429 -2.22 -17.13 -21.21
N GLY A 430 -3.47 -16.96 -21.63
CA GLY A 430 -3.82 -16.34 -22.90
C GLY A 430 -4.09 -14.85 -22.81
N ALA A 431 -4.34 -14.25 -23.98
CA ALA A 431 -4.46 -12.81 -24.19
C ALA A 431 -5.84 -12.23 -23.81
N SER A 432 -6.73 -13.02 -23.20
CA SER A 432 -8.06 -12.58 -22.78
C SER A 432 -8.53 -13.34 -21.55
N GLY A 433 -9.55 -12.80 -20.89
CA GLY A 433 -10.24 -13.44 -19.77
C GLY A 433 -9.72 -13.01 -18.40
N ASP A 434 -10.66 -12.90 -17.48
CA ASP A 434 -10.44 -12.54 -16.08
C ASP A 434 -10.01 -13.77 -15.26
N ILE A 435 -9.43 -13.52 -14.09
CA ILE A 435 -9.38 -14.52 -13.00
C ILE A 435 -10.27 -13.98 -11.88
N ALA A 436 -11.46 -14.53 -11.71
CA ALA A 436 -12.39 -14.17 -10.64
C ALA A 436 -12.65 -15.39 -9.74
N ILE A 437 -12.30 -15.30 -8.46
CA ILE A 437 -12.48 -16.38 -7.47
C ILE A 437 -13.18 -15.80 -6.25
N THR A 438 -14.31 -16.39 -5.84
CA THR A 438 -15.04 -16.00 -4.64
C THR A 438 -15.19 -17.19 -3.71
N GLU A 439 -14.62 -17.08 -2.51
CA GLU A 439 -14.74 -18.05 -1.42
C GLU A 439 -16.01 -17.75 -0.60
N ASN A 440 -16.94 -18.70 -0.65
CA ASN A 440 -18.29 -18.57 -0.09
C ASN A 440 -18.52 -19.43 1.17
N ALA A 441 -17.51 -20.15 1.67
CA ALA A 441 -17.65 -20.84 2.94
C ALA A 441 -17.90 -19.82 4.07
N ALA A 442 -18.99 -19.99 4.80
CA ALA A 442 -19.30 -19.15 5.95
C ALA A 442 -18.17 -19.25 7.01
N GLY A 443 -17.40 -18.18 7.15
CA GLY A 443 -16.23 -18.11 8.03
C GLY A 443 -14.98 -18.82 7.51
N GLY A 444 -14.94 -19.22 6.24
CA GLY A 444 -13.80 -19.90 5.62
C GLY A 444 -12.69 -18.93 5.21
N ALA A 445 -11.48 -19.15 5.72
CA ALA A 445 -10.30 -18.43 5.26
C ALA A 445 -9.81 -18.99 3.92
N LEU A 446 -9.23 -18.13 3.08
CA LEU A 446 -8.61 -18.51 1.81
C LEU A 446 -7.14 -18.11 1.78
N ASP A 447 -6.28 -19.10 1.53
CA ASP A 447 -4.86 -18.91 1.30
C ASP A 447 -4.53 -18.85 -0.20
N VAL A 448 -4.03 -17.71 -0.66
CA VAL A 448 -3.57 -17.52 -2.04
C VAL A 448 -2.08 -17.83 -2.14
N LEU A 449 -1.76 -18.90 -2.86
CA LEU A 449 -0.38 -19.28 -3.18
C LEU A 449 0.12 -18.57 -4.44
N ARG A 450 -0.72 -18.51 -5.48
CA ARG A 450 -0.38 -17.85 -6.75
C ARG A 450 -1.64 -17.45 -7.50
N VAL A 451 -1.76 -16.20 -7.92
CA VAL A 451 -2.75 -15.83 -8.94
C VAL A 451 -2.07 -14.98 -10.01
N ALA A 452 -2.06 -15.45 -11.26
CA ALA A 452 -1.26 -14.81 -12.29
C ALA A 452 -1.95 -14.72 -13.66
N GLN A 453 -1.94 -13.53 -14.25
CA GLN A 453 -2.14 -13.36 -15.68
C GLN A 453 -0.79 -13.14 -16.36
N THR A 454 -0.37 -14.12 -17.16
CA THR A 454 1.00 -14.18 -17.69
C THR A 454 1.14 -13.62 -19.10
N ASN A 455 0.06 -13.16 -19.72
CA ASN A 455 0.08 -12.55 -21.04
C ASN A 455 -0.10 -11.03 -20.93
N ALA A 456 0.85 -10.25 -21.47
CA ALA A 456 0.79 -8.79 -21.43
C ALA A 456 -0.33 -8.19 -22.30
N GLY A 457 -0.84 -8.92 -23.29
CA GLY A 457 -1.98 -8.50 -24.11
C GLY A 457 -3.34 -8.67 -23.43
N ASN A 458 -3.39 -9.29 -22.25
CA ASN A 458 -4.64 -9.53 -21.54
C ASN A 458 -5.04 -8.32 -20.69
N SER A 459 -6.18 -7.71 -21.02
CA SER A 459 -6.77 -6.59 -20.27
C SER A 459 -7.74 -7.01 -19.16
N GLY A 460 -8.04 -8.30 -19.02
CA GLY A 460 -8.93 -8.82 -17.99
C GLY A 460 -8.35 -8.63 -16.59
N GLY A 461 -9.19 -8.54 -15.56
CA GLY A 461 -8.77 -8.34 -14.17
C GLY A 461 -8.49 -9.64 -13.40
N ILE A 462 -7.83 -9.48 -12.25
CA ILE A 462 -7.75 -10.49 -11.19
C ILE A 462 -8.65 -10.01 -10.03
N SER A 463 -9.61 -10.83 -9.62
CA SER A 463 -10.46 -10.62 -8.46
C SER A 463 -10.41 -11.85 -7.56
N VAL A 464 -10.01 -11.69 -6.30
CA VAL A 464 -10.06 -12.78 -5.29
C VAL A 464 -10.78 -12.25 -4.06
N THR A 465 -11.89 -12.89 -3.70
CA THR A 465 -12.77 -12.42 -2.63
C THR A 465 -13.07 -13.54 -1.65
N THR A 466 -13.05 -13.26 -0.35
CA THR A 466 -13.76 -14.07 0.67
C THR A 466 -15.02 -13.33 1.07
N THR A 467 -16.16 -14.02 1.09
CA THR A 467 -17.42 -13.43 1.61
C THR A 467 -17.44 -13.41 3.13
N ALA A 468 -16.78 -14.39 3.75
CA ALA A 468 -16.70 -14.56 5.19
C ALA A 468 -15.38 -15.27 5.53
N GLY A 469 -14.50 -14.62 6.29
CA GLY A 469 -13.21 -15.20 6.68
C GLY A 469 -12.03 -14.38 6.18
N ASP A 470 -10.83 -14.75 6.62
CA ASP A 470 -9.60 -14.03 6.30
C ASP A 470 -9.10 -14.41 4.90
N LEU A 471 -8.52 -13.44 4.18
CA LEU A 471 -7.83 -13.67 2.92
C LEU A 471 -6.34 -13.47 3.13
N THR A 472 -5.53 -14.48 2.83
CA THR A 472 -4.08 -14.42 3.03
C THR A 472 -3.34 -14.71 1.74
N VAL A 473 -2.54 -13.76 1.24
CA VAL A 473 -1.52 -14.04 0.22
C VAL A 473 -0.30 -14.61 0.94
N LEU A 474 -0.10 -15.92 0.84
CA LEU A 474 0.88 -16.66 1.66
C LEU A 474 2.32 -16.37 1.29
N GLY A 475 3.18 -16.20 2.31
CA GLY A 475 4.64 -16.02 2.23
C GLY A 475 5.38 -17.10 1.40
N SER A 476 4.91 -18.35 1.48
CA SER A 476 5.48 -19.48 0.76
C SER A 476 5.09 -19.53 -0.73
N GLY A 477 4.17 -18.67 -1.16
CA GLY A 477 3.64 -18.61 -2.52
C GLY A 477 4.46 -17.74 -3.48
N SER A 478 3.94 -17.60 -4.71
CA SER A 478 4.48 -16.71 -5.75
C SER A 478 3.78 -15.34 -5.81
N GLY A 479 2.82 -15.07 -4.93
CA GLY A 479 2.09 -13.81 -4.89
C GLY A 479 1.08 -13.66 -6.02
N ILE A 480 0.74 -12.41 -6.35
CA ILE A 480 -0.28 -12.10 -7.35
C ILE A 480 0.31 -11.18 -8.42
N ALA A 481 0.19 -11.55 -9.69
CA ALA A 481 0.79 -10.80 -10.79
C ALA A 481 -0.18 -10.64 -11.98
N SER A 482 -0.36 -9.42 -12.47
CA SER A 482 -1.05 -9.17 -13.74
C SER A 482 -0.18 -8.35 -14.69
N LEU A 483 0.02 -8.84 -15.91
CA LEU A 483 0.78 -8.12 -16.94
C LEU A 483 -0.05 -7.12 -17.75
N GLY A 484 -1.38 -7.07 -17.58
CA GLY A 484 -2.21 -6.13 -18.37
C GLY A 484 -3.52 -5.68 -17.72
N GLY A 485 -3.95 -6.30 -16.62
CA GLY A 485 -5.21 -5.99 -15.92
C GLY A 485 -5.03 -5.45 -14.50
N SER A 486 -6.15 -5.02 -13.92
CA SER A 486 -6.22 -4.63 -12.51
C SER A 486 -6.25 -5.84 -11.58
N ILE A 487 -5.88 -5.63 -10.32
CA ILE A 487 -5.93 -6.63 -9.26
C ILE A 487 -6.86 -6.09 -8.17
N ALA A 488 -7.84 -6.89 -7.75
CA ALA A 488 -8.76 -6.59 -6.66
C ALA A 488 -8.78 -7.77 -5.67
N LEU A 489 -8.46 -7.50 -4.41
CA LEU A 489 -8.60 -8.47 -3.31
C LEU A 489 -9.61 -7.93 -2.31
N ALA A 490 -10.54 -8.78 -1.84
CA ALA A 490 -11.53 -8.40 -0.86
C ALA A 490 -11.68 -9.47 0.24
N ALA A 491 -11.53 -9.08 1.50
CA ALA A 491 -11.78 -9.94 2.66
C ALA A 491 -13.08 -9.52 3.37
N GLY A 492 -14.09 -10.38 3.35
CA GLY A 492 -15.39 -10.17 3.96
C GLY A 492 -15.51 -10.78 5.36
N ALA A 493 -16.37 -10.19 6.19
CA ALA A 493 -16.69 -10.71 7.52
C ALA A 493 -18.18 -10.96 7.64
N VAL A 494 -18.55 -12.01 8.38
CA VAL A 494 -19.93 -12.30 8.77
C VAL A 494 -20.00 -12.28 10.28
N ASN A 495 -20.93 -11.49 10.83
CA ASN A 495 -21.09 -11.28 12.29
C ASN A 495 -19.80 -10.83 13.01
N GLY A 496 -18.93 -10.08 12.33
CA GLY A 496 -17.67 -9.58 12.90
C GLY A 496 -16.57 -10.64 13.08
N VAL A 497 -16.74 -11.85 12.53
CA VAL A 497 -15.72 -12.90 12.51
C VAL A 497 -15.04 -12.93 11.14
N GLY A 498 -13.70 -12.90 11.13
CA GLY A 498 -12.88 -12.86 9.93
C GLY A 498 -12.78 -11.48 9.28
N GLY A 499 -12.47 -11.44 7.99
CA GLY A 499 -12.40 -10.22 7.19
C GLY A 499 -11.05 -9.53 7.22
N ASN A 500 -10.02 -10.15 7.78
CA ASN A 500 -8.66 -9.62 7.68
C ASN A 500 -8.05 -9.96 6.32
N LEU A 501 -7.25 -9.03 5.79
CA LEU A 501 -6.45 -9.25 4.59
C LEU A 501 -4.96 -9.19 4.93
N SER A 502 -4.25 -10.31 4.75
CA SER A 502 -2.81 -10.40 4.98
C SER A 502 -2.05 -10.62 3.68
N VAL A 503 -1.13 -9.72 3.34
CA VAL A 503 -0.31 -9.79 2.13
C VAL A 503 1.14 -10.06 2.52
N ASN A 504 1.53 -11.34 2.48
CA ASN A 504 2.87 -11.78 2.84
C ASN A 504 3.76 -12.07 1.62
N GLN A 505 3.24 -11.95 0.39
CA GLN A 505 4.01 -11.98 -0.86
C GLN A 505 3.63 -10.83 -1.79
N ALA A 506 4.51 -10.56 -2.75
CA ALA A 506 4.39 -9.41 -3.62
C ALA A 506 3.11 -9.44 -4.47
N ILE A 507 2.55 -8.25 -4.68
CA ILE A 507 1.46 -8.02 -5.62
C ILE A 507 1.96 -7.04 -6.68
N SER A 508 1.92 -7.43 -7.95
CA SER A 508 2.40 -6.60 -9.04
C SER A 508 1.39 -6.51 -10.18
N SER A 509 1.06 -5.30 -10.62
CA SER A 509 0.34 -5.07 -11.87
C SER A 509 1.20 -4.23 -12.80
N ALA A 510 1.32 -4.60 -14.07
CA ALA A 510 2.09 -3.78 -15.02
C ALA A 510 1.41 -2.41 -15.21
N ASN A 511 0.15 -2.38 -15.64
CA ASN A 511 -0.56 -1.15 -15.98
C ASN A 511 -1.89 -0.95 -15.23
N GLY A 512 -2.41 -2.00 -14.57
CA GLY A 512 -3.69 -1.95 -13.88
C GLY A 512 -3.60 -1.39 -12.46
N GLY A 513 -4.74 -0.95 -11.94
CA GLY A 513 -4.87 -0.57 -10.54
C GLY A 513 -4.84 -1.78 -9.61
N ILE A 514 -4.42 -1.57 -8.35
CA ILE A 514 -4.41 -2.58 -7.30
C ILE A 514 -5.33 -2.09 -6.19
N SER A 515 -6.41 -2.83 -5.92
CA SER A 515 -7.39 -2.52 -4.88
C SER A 515 -7.42 -3.64 -3.84
N LEU A 516 -7.14 -3.31 -2.59
CA LEU A 516 -7.18 -4.23 -1.46
C LEU A 516 -8.25 -3.74 -0.48
N SER A 517 -9.25 -4.56 -0.19
CA SER A 517 -10.34 -4.23 0.73
C SER A 517 -10.46 -5.28 1.83
N ALA A 518 -10.57 -4.84 3.08
CA ALA A 518 -10.78 -5.71 4.23
C ALA A 518 -11.89 -5.13 5.10
N THR A 519 -12.86 -5.93 5.53
CA THR A 519 -13.82 -5.49 6.57
C THR A 519 -13.19 -5.46 7.96
N GLY A 520 -12.13 -6.25 8.18
CA GLY A 520 -11.28 -6.24 9.37
C GLY A 520 -9.98 -5.46 9.15
N ALA A 521 -8.88 -5.96 9.69
CA ALA A 521 -7.55 -5.35 9.55
C ALA A 521 -6.87 -5.71 8.22
N LEU A 522 -5.96 -4.86 7.75
CA LEU A 522 -5.12 -5.12 6.59
C LEU A 522 -3.64 -5.10 7.00
N SER A 523 -2.91 -6.18 6.74
CA SER A 523 -1.46 -6.27 6.98
C SER A 523 -0.73 -6.48 5.65
N LEU A 524 0.21 -5.60 5.34
CA LEU A 524 1.05 -5.68 4.15
C LEU A 524 2.51 -5.90 4.56
N GLN A 525 3.03 -7.11 4.39
CA GLN A 525 4.43 -7.44 4.73
C GLN A 525 5.35 -7.51 3.52
N SER A 526 4.80 -7.53 2.30
CA SER A 526 5.55 -7.59 1.04
C SER A 526 5.18 -6.44 0.11
N ALA A 527 5.90 -6.31 -1.01
CA ALA A 527 5.77 -5.15 -1.88
C ALA A 527 4.48 -5.15 -2.72
N ILE A 528 3.91 -3.96 -2.92
CA ILE A 528 2.92 -3.68 -3.97
C ILE A 528 3.57 -2.83 -5.04
N THR A 529 3.43 -3.20 -6.31
CA THR A 529 4.03 -2.45 -7.42
C THR A 529 3.05 -2.28 -8.58
N THR A 530 2.88 -1.06 -9.06
CA THR A 530 2.19 -0.76 -10.33
C THR A 530 2.83 0.43 -11.05
N THR A 531 2.92 0.38 -12.39
CA THR A 531 3.60 1.43 -13.17
C THR A 531 2.69 2.57 -13.63
N ALA A 532 1.37 2.38 -13.61
CA ALA A 532 0.41 3.40 -14.06
C ALA A 532 -0.90 3.42 -13.25
N GLY A 533 -1.35 2.26 -12.75
CA GLY A 533 -2.61 2.14 -12.02
C GLY A 533 -2.60 2.80 -10.65
N ALA A 534 -3.80 3.12 -10.14
CA ALA A 534 -3.95 3.55 -8.76
C ALA A 534 -3.78 2.37 -7.79
N VAL A 535 -3.26 2.63 -6.60
CA VAL A 535 -3.21 1.66 -5.49
C VAL A 535 -4.18 2.13 -4.41
N SER A 536 -5.17 1.31 -4.08
CA SER A 536 -6.17 1.61 -3.05
C SER A 536 -6.16 0.51 -1.99
N LEU A 537 -5.88 0.85 -0.73
CA LEU A 537 -5.99 -0.04 0.42
C LEU A 537 -7.09 0.51 1.31
N THR A 538 -8.13 -0.28 1.58
CA THR A 538 -9.24 0.07 2.47
C THR A 538 -9.42 -1.01 3.53
N ALA A 539 -9.48 -0.62 4.81
CA ALA A 539 -9.70 -1.57 5.90
C ALA A 539 -10.73 -1.03 6.91
N GLY A 540 -11.63 -1.89 7.38
CA GLY A 540 -12.55 -1.59 8.48
C GLY A 540 -11.88 -1.59 9.87
N GLY A 541 -10.62 -2.03 9.97
CA GLY A 541 -9.78 -1.95 11.15
C GLY A 541 -8.42 -1.29 10.87
N ALA A 542 -7.43 -1.62 11.69
CA ALA A 542 -6.06 -1.11 11.54
C ALA A 542 -5.40 -1.53 10.21
N ILE A 543 -4.50 -0.68 9.70
CA ILE A 543 -3.67 -0.97 8.53
C ILE A 543 -2.21 -0.98 8.94
N ASN A 544 -1.54 -2.11 8.78
CA ASN A 544 -0.11 -2.27 9.06
C ASN A 544 0.67 -2.42 7.75
N LEU A 545 1.56 -1.47 7.46
CA LEU A 545 2.40 -1.42 6.27
C LEU A 545 3.85 -1.75 6.67
N GLY A 546 4.24 -3.01 6.52
CA GLY A 546 5.64 -3.48 6.63
C GLY A 546 6.35 -3.59 5.27
N GLY A 547 5.60 -3.76 4.18
CA GLY A 547 6.11 -3.77 2.80
C GLY A 547 5.95 -2.41 2.10
N SER A 548 6.80 -2.15 1.10
CA SER A 548 6.75 -0.91 0.31
C SER A 548 5.64 -0.93 -0.74
N ILE A 549 5.04 0.24 -0.99
CA ILE A 549 4.10 0.47 -2.08
C ILE A 549 4.78 1.41 -3.08
N THR A 550 4.96 0.93 -4.32
CA THR A 550 5.48 1.72 -5.43
C THR A 550 4.37 1.89 -6.47
N GLY A 551 3.85 3.10 -6.59
CA GLY A 551 2.85 3.48 -7.58
C GLY A 551 3.46 4.30 -8.73
N GLY A 552 2.81 4.25 -9.87
CA GLY A 552 3.15 5.06 -11.03
C GLY A 552 2.52 6.45 -11.00
N THR A 553 1.81 6.78 -12.07
CA THR A 553 1.03 8.03 -12.21
C THR A 553 -0.31 8.00 -11.48
N GLY A 554 -0.82 6.82 -11.17
CA GLY A 554 -2.04 6.64 -10.37
C GLY A 554 -1.87 7.08 -8.91
N ALA A 555 -2.98 7.39 -8.25
CA ALA A 555 -2.96 7.76 -6.84
C ALA A 555 -2.67 6.54 -5.95
N ILE A 556 -1.96 6.77 -4.84
CA ILE A 556 -1.84 5.81 -3.74
C ILE A 556 -2.78 6.28 -2.63
N ALA A 557 -3.83 5.52 -2.33
CA ALA A 557 -4.80 5.83 -1.29
C ALA A 557 -4.82 4.70 -0.24
N VAL A 558 -4.57 5.03 1.02
CA VAL A 558 -4.65 4.09 2.14
C VAL A 558 -5.66 4.63 3.14
N THR A 559 -6.74 3.89 3.37
CA THR A 559 -7.90 4.34 4.15
C THR A 559 -8.29 3.33 5.21
N SER A 560 -8.17 3.71 6.48
CA SER A 560 -8.76 2.94 7.60
C SER A 560 -10.07 3.59 8.01
N THR A 561 -11.17 2.85 7.89
CA THR A 561 -12.53 3.30 8.22
C THR A 561 -13.00 2.81 9.59
N GLY A 562 -12.10 2.23 10.39
CA GLY A 562 -12.40 1.66 11.70
C GLY A 562 -12.68 2.69 12.79
N THR A 563 -12.40 2.30 14.02
CA THR A 563 -12.55 3.16 15.20
C THR A 563 -11.35 4.08 15.41
N ALA A 564 -11.41 4.98 16.39
CA ALA A 564 -10.26 5.81 16.78
C ALA A 564 -9.07 5.01 17.34
N ALA A 565 -9.25 3.73 17.69
CA ALA A 565 -8.17 2.84 18.10
C ALA A 565 -7.42 2.24 16.89
N ASP A 566 -8.04 2.24 15.70
CA ASP A 566 -7.49 1.65 14.50
C ASP A 566 -6.53 2.61 13.81
N ALA A 567 -5.24 2.31 13.94
CA ALA A 567 -4.16 3.11 13.38
C ALA A 567 -3.77 2.65 11.97
N ILE A 568 -3.23 3.59 11.19
CA ILE A 568 -2.40 3.27 10.03
C ILE A 568 -0.94 3.35 10.48
N THR A 569 -0.20 2.24 10.40
CA THR A 569 1.18 2.16 10.89
C THR A 569 2.11 1.72 9.77
N MET A 570 3.08 2.56 9.43
CA MET A 570 4.22 2.20 8.60
C MET A 570 5.37 1.72 9.49
N SER A 571 5.85 0.50 9.26
CA SER A 571 6.87 -0.17 10.08
C SER A 571 8.06 -0.64 9.24
N GLY A 572 9.16 -1.00 9.91
CA GLY A 572 10.35 -1.52 9.25
C GLY A 572 10.96 -0.53 8.26
N SER A 573 11.16 -0.97 7.01
CA SER A 573 11.65 -0.14 5.90
C SER A 573 10.56 0.20 4.88
N ALA A 574 9.28 0.15 5.28
CA ALA A 574 8.16 0.42 4.37
C ALA A 574 8.23 1.85 3.80
N THR A 575 8.20 1.93 2.48
CA THR A 575 8.17 3.19 1.72
C THR A 575 6.89 3.29 0.90
N LEU A 576 6.28 4.47 0.83
CA LEU A 576 5.22 4.78 -0.12
C LEU A 576 5.79 5.75 -1.15
N SER A 577 6.01 5.29 -2.39
CA SER A 577 6.61 6.11 -3.45
C SER A 577 5.72 6.13 -4.68
N GLY A 578 5.49 7.32 -5.24
CA GLY A 578 4.72 7.45 -6.48
C GLY A 578 4.80 8.84 -7.10
N THR A 579 4.44 8.92 -8.38
CA THR A 579 4.38 10.19 -9.11
C THR A 579 3.00 10.85 -9.06
N GLY A 580 1.95 10.08 -8.80
CA GLY A 580 0.60 10.57 -8.50
C GLY A 580 0.45 11.11 -7.06
N PRO A 581 -0.78 11.51 -6.66
CA PRO A 581 -1.08 11.89 -5.29
C PRO A 581 -0.97 10.70 -4.31
N ILE A 582 -0.48 10.95 -3.10
CA ILE A 582 -0.39 9.96 -2.03
C ILE A 582 -1.27 10.42 -0.86
N GLY A 583 -2.25 9.62 -0.47
CA GLY A 583 -3.22 9.93 0.58
C GLY A 583 -3.30 8.83 1.63
N LEU A 584 -3.11 9.18 2.90
CA LEU A 584 -3.36 8.29 4.04
C LEU A 584 -4.47 8.91 4.90
N THR A 585 -5.56 8.18 5.11
CA THR A 585 -6.72 8.63 5.89
C THR A 585 -7.09 7.58 6.93
N GLY A 586 -6.85 7.86 8.21
CA GLY A 586 -7.19 6.96 9.31
C GLY A 586 -8.10 7.62 10.33
N ASN A 587 -9.06 6.87 10.88
CA ASN A 587 -9.88 7.33 12.00
C ASN A 587 -9.10 7.37 13.33
N GLY A 588 -8.04 6.57 13.48
CA GLY A 588 -7.11 6.61 14.61
C GLY A 588 -5.82 7.38 14.32
N ASN A 589 -4.73 6.92 14.93
CA ASN A 589 -3.40 7.50 14.73
C ASN A 589 -2.81 7.11 13.36
N LEU A 590 -1.95 7.97 12.84
CA LEU A 590 -1.10 7.68 11.70
C LEU A 590 0.36 7.70 12.15
N VAL A 591 1.06 6.59 11.97
CA VAL A 591 2.51 6.49 12.19
C VAL A 591 3.18 6.32 10.83
N VAL A 592 3.92 7.35 10.40
CA VAL A 592 4.60 7.38 9.09
C VAL A 592 6.08 7.07 9.20
N ASN A 593 6.60 6.32 8.21
CA ASN A 593 8.02 6.02 8.09
C ASN A 593 8.68 6.84 7.00
N HIS A 594 8.43 6.52 5.73
CA HIS A 594 8.94 7.27 4.59
C HIS A 594 7.93 7.29 3.43
N ILE A 595 7.55 8.49 3.01
CA ILE A 595 6.65 8.77 1.89
C ILE A 595 7.40 9.66 0.90
N GLU A 596 7.38 9.30 -0.37
CA GLU A 596 8.14 9.95 -1.43
C GLU A 596 7.20 10.39 -2.56
N GLY A 597 6.97 11.71 -2.67
CA GLY A 597 6.17 12.33 -3.72
C GLY A 597 7.03 12.72 -4.92
N ASN A 598 7.27 11.77 -5.82
CA ASN A 598 8.20 11.91 -6.95
C ASN A 598 7.66 12.68 -8.17
N GLY A 599 6.38 13.07 -8.15
CA GLY A 599 5.76 13.82 -9.23
C GLY A 599 6.01 15.33 -9.14
N ALA A 600 6.10 16.00 -10.29
CA ALA A 600 6.02 17.46 -10.34
C ALA A 600 4.68 17.91 -9.75
N ALA A 601 4.71 18.68 -8.65
CA ALA A 601 3.53 19.06 -7.86
C ALA A 601 2.73 17.88 -7.27
N SER A 602 3.40 16.77 -6.91
CA SER A 602 2.76 15.68 -6.17
C SER A 602 2.15 16.20 -4.86
N ILE A 603 0.98 15.69 -4.50
CA ILE A 603 0.29 16.05 -3.26
C ILE A 603 0.39 14.85 -2.31
N VAL A 604 0.95 15.09 -1.12
CA VAL A 604 0.94 14.13 -0.02
C VAL A 604 -0.07 14.62 1.01
N SER A 605 -1.14 13.87 1.24
CA SER A 605 -2.20 14.21 2.19
C SER A 605 -2.28 13.18 3.31
N LEU A 606 -2.04 13.60 4.55
CA LEU A 606 -2.08 12.77 5.73
C LEU A 606 -3.22 13.27 6.64
N THR A 607 -4.24 12.45 6.83
CA THR A 607 -5.41 12.75 7.67
C THR A 607 -5.57 11.70 8.76
N ALA A 608 -5.54 12.11 10.02
CA ALA A 608 -5.70 11.25 11.18
C ALA A 608 -6.82 11.77 12.10
N GLY A 609 -7.75 10.89 12.49
CA GLY A 609 -8.69 11.17 13.59
C GLY A 609 -8.02 11.14 14.97
N GLY A 610 -6.78 10.64 15.05
CA GLY A 610 -5.88 10.76 16.20
C GLY A 610 -4.73 11.74 15.93
N SER A 611 -3.49 11.29 16.17
CA SER A 611 -2.25 12.04 15.91
C SER A 611 -1.54 11.57 14.64
N ILE A 612 -0.74 12.44 14.03
CA ILE A 612 0.23 12.07 12.98
C ILE A 612 1.62 12.08 13.62
N ALA A 613 2.27 10.93 13.68
CA ALA A 613 3.61 10.77 14.25
C ALA A 613 4.59 10.18 13.25
N GLY A 614 5.83 10.63 13.31
CA GLY A 614 6.95 10.04 12.58
C GLY A 614 7.63 8.93 13.37
N VAL A 615 8.30 7.99 12.68
CA VAL A 615 9.23 7.05 13.32
C VAL A 615 10.59 7.72 13.55
N ALA A 616 11.24 7.45 14.68
CA ALA A 616 12.49 8.11 15.03
C ALA A 616 13.61 7.81 14.01
N GLY A 617 14.36 8.85 13.60
CA GLY A 617 15.56 8.73 12.78
C GLY A 617 15.35 8.72 11.25
N ALA A 618 14.10 8.81 10.77
CA ALA A 618 13.79 8.87 9.34
C ALA A 618 13.39 10.28 8.87
N THR A 619 13.56 10.55 7.57
CA THR A 619 12.85 11.64 6.89
C THR A 619 11.51 11.10 6.41
N HIS A 620 10.42 11.65 6.92
CA HIS A 620 9.10 11.03 6.81
C HIS A 620 8.40 11.31 5.49
N VAL A 621 8.59 12.51 4.95
CA VAL A 621 8.01 12.91 3.67
C VAL A 621 9.09 13.59 2.86
N THR A 622 9.27 13.15 1.62
CA THR A 622 10.25 13.70 0.67
C THR A 622 9.60 14.02 -0.67
N GLY A 623 10.19 14.97 -1.40
CA GLY A 623 9.72 15.50 -2.67
C GLY A 623 9.78 17.02 -2.66
N GLU A 624 10.87 17.61 -3.14
CA GLU A 624 11.15 19.06 -3.05
C GLU A 624 10.09 19.93 -3.74
N SER A 625 9.34 19.38 -4.70
CA SER A 625 8.21 20.06 -5.34
C SER A 625 6.84 19.63 -4.82
N ALA A 626 6.80 18.75 -3.81
CA ALA A 626 5.57 18.22 -3.27
C ALA A 626 4.84 19.24 -2.37
N VAL A 627 3.52 19.13 -2.35
CA VAL A 627 2.64 19.85 -1.42
C VAL A 627 2.22 18.89 -0.32
N LEU A 628 2.67 19.14 0.90
CA LEU A 628 2.30 18.35 2.08
C LEU A 628 1.09 18.96 2.79
N ARG A 629 0.04 18.16 2.95
CA ARG A 629 -1.18 18.52 3.68
C ARG A 629 -1.34 17.58 4.88
N LEU A 630 -1.36 18.16 6.07
CA LEU A 630 -1.47 17.42 7.33
C LEU A 630 -2.75 17.85 8.06
N SER A 631 -3.54 16.88 8.50
CA SER A 631 -4.73 17.11 9.33
C SER A 631 -4.81 16.06 10.43
N ALA A 632 -4.79 16.48 11.68
CA ALA A 632 -4.89 15.60 12.85
C ALA A 632 -5.88 16.17 13.87
N VAL A 633 -6.34 15.35 14.81
CA VAL A 633 -7.18 15.78 15.94
C VAL A 633 -6.36 15.89 17.24
N SER A 634 -5.31 15.10 17.39
CA SER A 634 -4.53 15.00 18.65
C SER A 634 -3.03 15.31 18.47
N GLY A 635 -2.67 16.12 17.48
CA GLY A 635 -1.30 16.60 17.24
C GLY A 635 -0.64 16.07 15.97
N ILE A 636 0.35 16.83 15.49
CA ILE A 636 1.18 16.53 14.31
C ILE A 636 2.64 16.63 14.75
N GLY A 637 3.36 15.51 14.70
CA GLY A 637 4.64 15.37 15.39
C GLY A 637 4.49 15.52 16.91
N GLY A 638 5.62 15.53 17.62
CA GLY A 638 5.65 15.77 19.05
C GLY A 638 7.04 16.15 19.54
N THR A 639 7.14 16.43 20.83
CA THR A 639 8.40 16.79 21.48
C THR A 639 9.41 15.63 21.51
N GLY A 640 8.93 14.37 21.45
CA GLY A 640 9.78 13.19 21.36
C GLY A 640 10.26 12.89 19.94
N VAL A 641 9.38 13.05 18.94
CA VAL A 641 9.70 12.87 17.51
C VAL A 641 9.01 13.96 16.70
N THR A 642 9.81 14.89 16.19
CA THR A 642 9.35 15.92 15.24
C THR A 642 9.14 15.31 13.86
N LEU A 643 8.15 15.79 13.11
CA LEU A 643 7.94 15.32 11.75
C LEU A 643 9.01 15.93 10.83
N HIS A 644 9.99 15.13 10.44
CA HIS A 644 11.02 15.51 9.47
C HIS A 644 10.48 15.44 8.04
N THR A 645 10.66 16.51 7.27
CA THR A 645 10.17 16.63 5.89
C THR A 645 11.25 17.19 4.96
N GLN A 646 11.06 16.94 3.67
CA GLN A 646 11.76 17.58 2.57
C GLN A 646 10.75 17.91 1.47
N VAL A 647 10.03 19.03 1.61
CA VAL A 647 8.92 19.41 0.72
C VAL A 647 8.91 20.90 0.37
N GLY A 648 8.35 21.24 -0.78
CA GLY A 648 8.28 22.64 -1.24
C GLY A 648 7.24 23.47 -0.50
N SER A 649 6.13 22.84 -0.07
CA SER A 649 5.10 23.56 0.68
C SER A 649 4.34 22.70 1.69
N LEU A 650 3.81 23.38 2.72
CA LEU A 650 3.11 22.76 3.84
C LEU A 650 1.81 23.50 4.20
N THR A 651 0.76 22.71 4.45
CA THR A 651 -0.41 23.10 5.25
C THR A 651 -0.57 22.08 6.38
N ALA A 652 -0.82 22.54 7.61
CA ALA A 652 -1.01 21.67 8.77
C ALA A 652 -2.15 22.15 9.68
N ALA A 653 -3.06 21.24 10.06
CA ALA A 653 -4.16 21.52 10.96
C ALA A 653 -4.22 20.48 12.08
N ASN A 654 -4.08 20.92 13.33
CA ASN A 654 -4.46 20.15 14.51
C ASN A 654 -5.81 20.68 15.02
N THR A 655 -6.87 19.89 14.88
CA THR A 655 -8.26 20.34 15.02
C THR A 655 -8.89 20.03 16.37
N GLY A 656 -8.35 19.09 17.13
CA GLY A 656 -8.83 18.79 18.48
C GLY A 656 -8.15 19.64 19.55
N SER A 657 -8.55 19.41 20.80
CA SER A 657 -8.17 20.23 21.96
C SER A 657 -6.81 19.86 22.58
N THR A 658 -6.11 18.87 22.04
CA THR A 658 -4.83 18.36 22.56
C THR A 658 -3.77 18.28 21.47
N GLY A 659 -2.50 18.17 21.86
CA GLY A 659 -1.38 18.07 20.93
C GLY A 659 -0.92 19.42 20.36
N GLY A 660 0.25 19.41 19.71
CA GLY A 660 0.84 20.55 19.02
C GLY A 660 1.21 20.20 17.58
N ILE A 661 1.91 21.10 16.90
CA ILE A 661 2.42 20.89 15.53
C ILE A 661 3.94 21.07 15.57
N TYR A 662 4.70 20.01 15.26
CA TYR A 662 6.15 20.00 15.29
C TYR A 662 6.70 19.45 13.97
N VAL A 663 7.24 20.35 13.12
CA VAL A 663 7.79 20.02 11.80
C VAL A 663 9.21 20.57 11.67
N GLN A 664 10.11 19.69 11.23
CA GLN A 664 11.47 20.03 10.84
C GLN A 664 11.63 19.77 9.36
N GLU A 665 11.72 20.83 8.58
CA GLU A 665 11.99 20.77 7.15
C GLU A 665 13.50 20.83 6.90
N ALA A 666 13.99 20.02 5.97
CA ALA A 666 15.41 19.94 5.63
C ALA A 666 15.86 21.13 4.77
N THR A 667 14.99 21.61 3.89
CA THR A 667 15.29 22.61 2.85
C THR A 667 14.40 23.86 2.98
N ALA A 668 14.28 24.65 1.91
CA ALA A 668 13.40 25.82 1.92
C ALA A 668 11.93 25.38 1.97
N LEU A 669 11.11 26.09 2.74
CA LEU A 669 9.70 25.77 2.95
C LEU A 669 8.79 26.96 2.68
N SER A 670 7.70 26.73 1.94
CA SER A 670 6.59 27.68 1.84
C SER A 670 5.35 27.19 2.62
N LEU A 671 4.92 27.94 3.63
CA LEU A 671 3.65 27.72 4.31
C LEU A 671 2.54 28.37 3.50
N VAL A 672 1.61 27.56 3.00
CA VAL A 672 0.55 27.98 2.07
C VAL A 672 -0.83 27.56 2.60
N THR A 673 -1.87 28.23 2.12
CA THR A 673 -3.26 27.85 2.44
C THR A 673 -3.79 26.85 1.41
N ASN A 674 -4.58 25.89 1.88
CA ASN A 674 -5.34 24.98 1.01
C ASN A 674 -6.82 25.37 0.92
N SER A 675 -7.36 25.96 2.00
CA SER A 675 -8.71 26.51 2.10
C SER A 675 -8.77 27.43 3.32
N GLY A 676 -9.45 28.57 3.21
CA GLY A 676 -9.43 29.59 4.27
C GLY A 676 -8.08 30.32 4.38
N SER A 677 -7.84 30.94 5.54
CA SER A 677 -6.69 31.84 5.74
C SER A 677 -5.52 31.22 6.50
N ASN A 678 -5.65 30.04 7.10
CA ASN A 678 -4.59 29.46 7.93
C ASN A 678 -3.79 28.42 7.13
N ALA A 679 -2.46 28.62 7.02
CA ALA A 679 -1.54 27.58 6.57
C ALA A 679 -1.24 26.60 7.69
N ILE A 680 -1.07 27.12 8.91
CA ILE A 680 -0.85 26.32 10.11
C ILE A 680 -1.91 26.69 11.14
N ALA A 681 -2.73 25.72 11.56
CA ALA A 681 -3.79 25.93 12.52
C ALA A 681 -3.69 24.91 13.65
N ASN A 682 -3.45 25.37 14.89
CA ASN A 682 -3.43 24.52 16.07
C ASN A 682 -4.53 24.95 17.05
N ALA A 683 -5.59 24.13 17.13
CA ALA A 683 -6.63 24.23 18.16
C ALA A 683 -6.25 23.49 19.45
N GLY A 684 -5.17 22.71 19.43
CA GLY A 684 -4.68 21.93 20.56
C GLY A 684 -3.87 22.74 21.56
N SER A 685 -3.76 22.21 22.78
CA SER A 685 -3.03 22.84 23.90
C SER A 685 -1.49 22.82 23.76
N GLY A 686 -0.92 22.22 22.72
CA GLY A 686 0.52 22.20 22.42
C GLY A 686 1.04 23.45 21.71
N ALA A 687 2.35 23.49 21.48
CA ALA A 687 3.02 24.53 20.70
C ALA A 687 2.92 24.28 19.18
N VAL A 688 3.24 25.31 18.40
CA VAL A 688 3.52 25.23 16.97
C VAL A 688 5.01 25.50 16.77
N VAL A 689 5.76 24.51 16.29
CA VAL A 689 7.19 24.60 16.02
C VAL A 689 7.42 24.19 14.57
N ILE A 690 7.80 25.16 13.74
CA ILE A 690 8.14 24.95 12.32
C ILE A 690 9.55 25.47 12.08
N ARG A 691 10.44 24.60 11.60
CA ARG A 691 11.84 24.97 11.37
C ARG A 691 12.34 24.49 10.02
N THR A 692 13.20 25.27 9.38
CA THR A 692 14.03 24.83 8.25
C THR A 692 15.48 24.67 8.67
N THR A 693 16.13 23.59 8.25
CA THR A 693 17.56 23.34 8.53
C THR A 693 18.44 24.16 7.57
N THR A 694 18.13 24.04 6.27
CA THR A 694 18.77 24.82 5.19
C THR A 694 17.69 25.58 4.43
N GLY A 695 18.06 26.69 3.78
CA GLY A 695 17.11 27.49 3.00
C GLY A 695 16.11 28.29 3.84
N ASP A 696 15.26 29.02 3.12
CA ASP A 696 14.35 30.03 3.69
C ASP A 696 13.05 29.40 4.19
N LEU A 697 12.46 29.99 5.24
CA LEU A 697 11.09 29.73 5.67
C LEU A 697 10.21 30.89 5.23
N THR A 698 9.22 30.62 4.39
CA THR A 698 8.30 31.65 3.88
C THR A 698 6.87 31.34 4.32
N LEU A 699 6.20 32.28 4.97
CA LEU A 699 4.75 32.27 5.14
C LEU A 699 4.13 33.10 4.02
N ALA A 700 3.38 32.46 3.11
CA ALA A 700 2.85 33.11 1.93
C ALA A 700 1.86 34.25 2.25
N SER A 701 1.68 35.18 1.32
CA SER A 701 0.70 36.27 1.46
C SER A 701 -0.71 35.72 1.64
N GLY A 702 -1.42 36.16 2.68
CA GLY A 702 -2.76 35.67 3.02
C GLY A 702 -2.79 34.34 3.77
N ALA A 703 -1.63 33.73 4.05
CA ALA A 703 -1.49 32.56 4.89
C ALA A 703 -1.17 32.94 6.34
N ASN A 704 -1.86 32.32 7.30
CA ASN A 704 -1.66 32.58 8.71
C ASN A 704 -1.13 31.34 9.45
N VAL A 705 -0.35 31.59 10.51
CA VAL A 705 -0.02 30.63 11.56
C VAL A 705 -0.83 31.00 12.79
N ALA A 706 -1.70 30.11 13.27
CA ALA A 706 -2.59 30.37 14.38
C ALA A 706 -2.55 29.27 15.43
N ALA A 707 -2.30 29.64 16.69
CA ALA A 707 -2.48 28.79 17.86
C ALA A 707 -3.62 29.34 18.73
N THR A 708 -4.78 28.70 18.70
CA THR A 708 -6.03 29.26 19.25
C THR A 708 -6.42 28.70 20.61
N SER A 709 -5.76 27.63 21.07
CA SER A 709 -6.04 27.06 22.38
C SER A 709 -5.74 28.04 23.50
N THR A 710 -6.63 28.08 24.49
CA THR A 710 -6.46 28.79 25.77
C THR A 710 -6.32 27.82 26.94
N THR A 711 -6.33 26.50 26.69
CA THR A 711 -6.25 25.47 27.73
C THR A 711 -4.80 25.22 28.15
N PRO A 712 -4.41 25.52 29.40
CA PRO A 712 -3.03 25.32 29.84
C PRO A 712 -2.59 23.85 29.79
N MET A 713 -1.33 23.63 29.43
CA MET A 713 -0.66 22.34 29.39
C MET A 713 0.71 22.48 30.03
N ALA A 714 1.03 21.58 30.96
CA ALA A 714 2.33 21.53 31.61
C ALA A 714 3.42 21.09 30.60
N GLY A 715 4.57 21.76 30.63
CA GLY A 715 5.82 21.27 30.03
C GLY A 715 6.07 21.56 28.54
N ALA A 716 5.06 21.73 27.69
CA ALA A 716 5.26 21.93 26.24
C ALA A 716 4.78 23.29 25.68
N GLY A 717 4.55 24.27 26.55
CA GLY A 717 4.35 25.66 26.14
C GLY A 717 3.05 25.92 25.40
N THR A 718 1.92 25.98 26.11
CA THR A 718 0.60 26.16 25.52
C THR A 718 0.52 27.33 24.56
N GLY A 719 0.13 27.03 23.32
CA GLY A 719 -0.06 28.02 22.28
C GLY A 719 1.21 28.75 21.86
N ASN A 720 2.40 28.34 22.32
CA ASN A 720 3.65 28.95 21.89
C ASN A 720 3.87 28.72 20.39
N ILE A 721 4.49 29.68 19.72
CA ILE A 721 4.82 29.58 18.30
C ILE A 721 6.32 29.84 18.11
N LEU A 722 7.02 28.91 17.46
CA LEU A 722 8.37 29.06 16.97
C LEU A 722 8.38 28.88 15.45
N LEU A 723 8.78 29.94 14.73
CA LEU A 723 9.15 29.86 13.31
C LEU A 723 10.64 30.14 13.19
N GLN A 724 11.40 29.17 12.67
CA GLN A 724 12.86 29.27 12.61
C GLN A 724 13.45 28.90 11.26
N ALA A 725 14.26 29.78 10.67
CA ALA A 725 15.15 29.47 9.56
C ALA A 725 16.60 29.38 10.07
N GLN A 726 17.15 28.17 10.20
CA GLN A 726 18.44 27.96 10.86
C GLN A 726 19.65 28.44 10.04
N SER A 727 19.54 28.42 8.70
CA SER A 727 20.60 28.89 7.79
C SER A 727 20.11 29.89 6.74
N GLY A 728 18.82 30.18 6.68
CA GLY A 728 18.18 31.04 5.67
C GLY A 728 17.45 32.24 6.25
N ALA A 729 16.68 32.89 5.39
CA ALA A 729 15.79 34.00 5.75
C ALA A 729 14.41 33.51 6.24
N LEU A 730 13.74 34.36 7.02
CA LEU A 730 12.34 34.17 7.41
C LEU A 730 11.48 35.28 6.79
N ASN A 731 10.62 34.92 5.85
CA ASN A 731 9.75 35.86 5.13
C ASN A 731 8.30 35.66 5.57
N LEU A 732 7.68 36.66 6.19
CA LEU A 732 6.30 36.62 6.67
C LEU A 732 5.40 37.53 5.81
N GLY A 733 4.60 36.92 4.94
CA GLY A 733 3.58 37.59 4.13
C GLY A 733 2.18 37.57 4.74
N GLY A 734 1.96 36.83 5.83
CA GLY A 734 0.68 36.78 6.54
C GLY A 734 0.85 36.70 8.05
N ASN A 735 -0.24 36.43 8.77
CA ASN A 735 -0.30 36.69 10.21
C ASN A 735 0.23 35.53 11.06
N VAL A 736 0.85 35.84 12.19
CA VAL A 736 1.28 34.87 13.21
C VAL A 736 0.60 35.22 14.53
N ASN A 737 -0.39 34.43 14.93
CA ASN A 737 -1.30 34.75 16.04
C ASN A 737 -1.32 33.63 17.07
N THR A 738 -1.18 34.00 18.35
CA THR A 738 -1.42 33.07 19.47
C THR A 738 -2.42 33.64 20.48
N ALA A 739 -3.34 32.80 20.93
CA ALA A 739 -4.32 33.15 21.96
C ALA A 739 -3.70 33.18 23.36
N SER A 740 -2.74 32.31 23.66
CA SER A 740 -2.27 32.06 25.04
C SER A 740 -0.75 31.92 25.21
N GLY A 741 0.02 31.83 24.12
CA GLY A 741 1.46 31.56 24.15
C GLY A 741 2.35 32.74 23.80
N HIS A 742 3.65 32.49 23.76
CA HIS A 742 4.70 33.40 23.30
C HIS A 742 5.03 33.14 21.83
N ILE A 743 5.56 34.13 21.11
CA ILE A 743 6.00 33.98 19.72
C ILE A 743 7.51 34.21 19.64
N SER A 744 8.23 33.30 18.97
CA SER A 744 9.63 33.47 18.59
C SER A 744 9.81 33.30 17.09
N LEU A 745 10.40 34.30 16.46
CA LEU A 745 10.69 34.37 15.03
C LEU A 745 12.20 34.50 14.87
N LEU A 746 12.86 33.42 14.42
CA LEU A 746 14.32 33.32 14.42
C LEU A 746 14.84 33.05 13.00
N ALA A 747 15.78 33.85 12.53
CA ALA A 747 16.44 33.63 11.24
C ALA A 747 17.96 33.81 11.38
N SER A 748 18.76 32.90 10.84
CA SER A 748 20.20 33.16 10.70
C SER A 748 20.50 34.16 9.57
N GLY A 749 19.59 34.29 8.60
CA GLY A 749 19.63 35.31 7.55
C GLY A 749 18.81 36.55 7.91
N ALA A 750 18.17 37.14 6.91
CA ALA A 750 17.25 38.27 7.08
C ALA A 750 15.88 37.80 7.57
N LEU A 751 15.14 38.71 8.22
CA LEU A 751 13.76 38.50 8.61
C LEU A 751 12.90 39.63 8.05
N ALA A 752 11.94 39.31 7.20
CA ALA A 752 11.08 40.30 6.55
C ALA A 752 9.62 40.08 6.93
N LEU A 753 8.96 41.11 7.46
CA LEU A 753 7.51 41.20 7.55
C LEU A 753 7.05 42.03 6.34
N THR A 754 6.17 41.45 5.53
CA THR A 754 5.75 42.03 4.23
C THR A 754 4.23 42.14 4.14
N GLY A 755 3.75 42.95 3.19
CA GLY A 755 2.32 43.21 3.05
C GLY A 755 1.72 43.75 4.36
N ASN A 756 0.63 43.14 4.82
CA ASN A 756 -0.06 43.53 6.06
C ASN A 756 0.14 42.52 7.19
N ALA A 757 1.28 41.82 7.21
CA ALA A 757 1.57 40.79 8.20
C ALA A 757 1.48 41.34 9.64
N THR A 758 0.73 40.64 10.48
CA THR A 758 0.59 40.93 11.91
C THR A 758 1.12 39.78 12.75
N VAL A 759 1.99 40.09 13.70
CA VAL A 759 2.48 39.16 14.74
C VAL A 759 1.82 39.51 16.06
N GLN A 760 0.99 38.63 16.62
CA GLN A 760 0.15 38.97 17.77
C GLN A 760 0.09 37.89 18.85
N THR A 761 0.33 38.31 20.10
CA THR A 761 -0.02 37.54 21.30
C THR A 761 -1.23 38.18 21.99
N GLN A 762 -2.32 37.43 22.19
CA GLN A 762 -3.57 37.98 22.74
C GLN A 762 -3.65 37.94 24.27
N ALA A 763 -3.08 36.91 24.91
CA ALA A 763 -3.08 36.81 26.36
C ALA A 763 -2.12 37.83 27.01
N ALA A 764 -2.53 38.32 28.18
CA ALA A 764 -1.78 39.32 28.92
C ALA A 764 -0.37 38.81 29.30
N GLY A 765 0.63 39.70 29.18
CA GLY A 765 2.02 39.44 29.56
C GLY A 765 2.78 38.47 28.64
N LYS A 766 2.18 38.02 27.54
CA LYS A 766 2.86 37.19 26.53
C LYS A 766 3.75 38.03 25.63
N THR A 767 4.88 37.45 25.25
CA THR A 767 6.03 38.18 24.68
C THR A 767 6.29 37.76 23.24
N VAL A 768 6.90 38.66 22.48
CA VAL A 768 7.36 38.40 21.11
C VAL A 768 8.86 38.59 21.04
N ASP A 769 9.56 37.61 20.46
CA ASP A 769 11.01 37.62 20.23
C ASP A 769 11.27 37.50 18.72
N ILE A 770 11.97 38.49 18.15
CA ILE A 770 12.34 38.55 16.75
C ILE A 770 13.86 38.67 16.68
N SER A 771 14.53 37.70 16.05
CA SER A 771 15.99 37.68 15.93
C SER A 771 16.43 37.30 14.52
N ALA A 772 17.28 38.14 13.92
CA ALA A 772 17.84 37.93 12.59
C ALA A 772 19.38 38.06 12.60
N GLY A 773 20.06 37.13 11.94
CA GLY A 773 21.52 37.22 11.71
C GLY A 773 21.92 38.22 10.63
N ALA A 774 20.95 38.79 9.89
CA ALA A 774 21.12 39.94 9.01
C ALA A 774 20.20 41.10 9.45
N ASN A 775 19.34 41.61 8.57
CA ASN A 775 18.41 42.71 8.86
C ASN A 775 17.03 42.20 9.25
N VAL A 776 16.32 42.99 10.07
CA VAL A 776 14.86 42.88 10.22
C VAL A 776 14.21 43.99 9.40
N ALA A 777 13.34 43.64 8.45
CA ALA A 777 12.61 44.61 7.63
C ALA A 777 11.11 44.47 7.85
N MET A 778 10.48 45.47 8.46
CA MET A 778 9.03 45.57 8.58
C MET A 778 8.52 46.50 7.48
N ALA A 779 7.60 46.05 6.62
CA ALA A 779 6.90 46.96 5.71
C ALA A 779 5.96 47.89 6.50
N ALA A 780 5.73 49.11 6.00
CA ALA A 780 4.99 50.18 6.70
C ALA A 780 3.63 49.78 7.31
N THR A 781 2.91 48.83 6.70
CA THR A 781 1.58 48.37 7.18
C THR A 781 1.63 47.13 8.08
N THR A 782 2.82 46.63 8.41
CA THR A 782 3.00 45.46 9.29
C THR A 782 2.93 45.85 10.75
N ARG A 783 2.57 44.87 11.61
CA ARG A 783 2.29 45.13 13.02
C ARG A 783 2.86 44.03 13.92
N VAL A 784 3.45 44.40 15.04
CA VAL A 784 3.77 43.50 16.15
C VAL A 784 2.98 43.94 17.38
N ILE A 785 2.16 43.06 17.94
CA ILE A 785 1.20 43.39 18.98
C ILE A 785 1.30 42.40 20.15
N THR A 786 1.43 42.92 21.37
CA THR A 786 1.25 42.14 22.60
C THR A 786 0.22 42.78 23.51
N ALA A 787 -0.31 42.01 24.46
CA ALA A 787 -1.19 42.52 25.51
C ALA A 787 -0.37 42.79 26.79
N GLY A 788 0.45 43.84 26.78
CA GLY A 788 1.29 44.26 27.91
C GLY A 788 2.55 43.44 28.14
N GLY A 789 2.86 42.47 27.28
CA GLY A 789 4.12 41.73 27.34
C GLY A 789 5.22 42.38 26.51
N ASN A 790 6.47 42.04 26.80
CA ASN A 790 7.63 42.63 26.14
C ASN A 790 7.80 42.18 24.68
N VAL A 791 8.41 43.05 23.88
CA VAL A 791 8.86 42.75 22.50
C VAL A 791 10.36 42.97 22.42
N GLN A 792 11.08 41.98 21.88
CA GLN A 792 12.50 42.12 21.56
C GLN A 792 12.71 41.94 20.06
N ILE A 793 13.45 42.86 19.44
CA ILE A 793 13.87 42.82 18.04
C ILE A 793 15.39 42.95 18.00
N ALA A 794 16.09 41.92 17.54
CA ALA A 794 17.54 41.90 17.43
C ALA A 794 17.95 41.58 15.99
N ALA A 795 18.80 42.42 15.38
CA ALA A 795 19.30 42.23 14.03
C ALA A 795 20.80 42.50 13.97
N ALA A 796 21.56 41.78 13.14
CA ALA A 796 22.97 42.06 12.99
C ALA A 796 23.22 43.36 12.21
N THR A 797 22.53 43.57 11.08
CA THR A 797 22.86 44.63 10.10
C THR A 797 21.95 45.85 10.14
N GLY A 798 20.72 45.76 10.66
CA GLY A 798 19.81 46.90 10.75
C GLY A 798 18.35 46.50 10.98
N VAL A 799 17.54 47.46 11.40
CA VAL A 799 16.08 47.28 11.58
C VAL A 799 15.34 48.41 10.87
N ALA A 800 14.41 48.07 9.98
CA ALA A 800 13.35 48.98 9.55
C ALA A 800 12.10 48.66 10.37
N LEU A 801 11.65 49.62 11.17
CA LEU A 801 10.53 49.48 12.09
C LEU A 801 9.25 50.03 11.47
N ALA A 802 8.18 49.23 11.51
CA ALA A 802 6.82 49.74 11.37
C ALA A 802 6.17 49.75 12.76
N SER A 803 4.87 49.42 12.88
CA SER A 803 4.17 49.52 14.16
C SER A 803 4.47 48.36 15.11
N VAL A 804 4.99 48.67 16.30
CA VAL A 804 5.22 47.75 17.43
C VAL A 804 4.47 48.28 18.65
N SER A 805 3.53 47.51 19.17
CA SER A 805 2.67 47.92 20.29
C SER A 805 2.59 46.85 21.36
N THR A 806 2.78 47.24 22.61
CA THR A 806 2.52 46.40 23.79
C THR A 806 1.14 46.65 24.39
N GLY A 807 0.22 47.24 23.61
CA GLY A 807 -1.18 47.48 23.97
C GLY A 807 -1.46 48.86 24.57
N SER A 808 -0.49 49.48 25.26
CA SER A 808 -0.58 50.88 25.71
C SER A 808 0.80 51.48 25.99
N SER A 809 0.88 52.82 26.10
CA SER A 809 2.11 53.55 26.43
C SER A 809 2.59 53.38 27.88
N SER A 810 1.97 52.50 28.66
CA SER A 810 2.31 52.25 30.08
C SER A 810 2.47 50.76 30.41
N ALA A 811 2.43 49.89 29.40
CA ALA A 811 2.56 48.45 29.58
C ALA A 811 3.71 47.89 28.74
N GLY A 812 4.42 46.89 29.24
CA GLY A 812 5.50 46.21 28.52
C GLY A 812 6.70 47.10 28.14
N THR A 813 7.76 46.45 27.68
CA THR A 813 8.98 47.08 27.18
C THR A 813 9.26 46.61 25.76
N VAL A 814 9.63 47.54 24.88
CA VAL A 814 10.14 47.25 23.54
C VAL A 814 11.65 47.46 23.54
N SER A 815 12.41 46.43 23.20
CA SER A 815 13.86 46.55 22.99
C SER A 815 14.20 46.24 21.54
N VAL A 816 14.88 47.19 20.88
CA VAL A 816 15.40 47.03 19.53
C VAL A 816 16.91 47.19 19.56
N ALA A 817 17.62 46.20 19.03
CA ALA A 817 19.09 46.18 19.06
C ALA A 817 19.67 45.81 17.70
N THR A 818 20.68 46.58 17.28
CA THR A 818 21.51 46.32 16.10
C THR A 818 23.00 46.37 16.44
N THR A 819 23.77 45.47 15.82
CA THR A 819 25.23 45.42 16.03
C THR A 819 26.02 46.20 14.99
N ALA A 820 25.53 46.35 13.76
CA ALA A 820 26.28 46.97 12.67
C ALA A 820 25.60 48.15 11.97
N GLY A 821 24.27 48.23 11.91
CA GLY A 821 23.58 49.32 11.18
C GLY A 821 22.41 49.95 11.92
N ALA A 822 21.66 50.79 11.21
CA ALA A 822 20.70 51.72 11.79
C ALA A 822 19.36 51.06 12.20
N ILE A 823 18.64 51.75 13.08
CA ILE A 823 17.22 51.54 13.35
C ILE A 823 16.49 52.69 12.66
N VAL A 824 15.72 52.39 11.62
CA VAL A 824 15.03 53.39 10.79
C VAL A 824 13.53 53.20 10.85
N ASP A 825 12.81 54.29 10.66
CA ASP A 825 11.38 54.24 10.37
C ASP A 825 11.17 53.64 8.96
N ALA A 826 10.23 52.70 8.86
CA ALA A 826 9.83 52.04 7.62
C ALA A 826 8.73 52.76 6.85
N ASP A 827 7.97 53.68 7.48
CA ASP A 827 7.10 54.59 6.76
C ASP A 827 7.84 55.85 6.28
N ALA A 828 7.14 56.65 5.49
CA ALA A 828 7.67 57.92 5.01
C ALA A 828 7.11 59.03 5.93
N ASP A 829 7.97 59.98 6.31
CA ASP A 829 7.72 61.14 7.19
C ASP A 829 6.43 61.94 6.89
N ASN A 830 5.90 61.82 5.66
CA ASN A 830 4.68 62.48 5.20
C ASN A 830 3.42 61.58 5.20
N ALA A 831 3.47 60.40 5.83
CA ALA A 831 2.28 59.60 6.08
C ALA A 831 1.27 60.45 6.87
N SER A 832 0.02 60.50 6.40
CA SER A 832 -1.04 61.27 7.04
C SER A 832 -2.18 60.32 7.43
N PRO A 833 -2.37 60.03 8.73
CA PRO A 833 -1.56 60.46 9.88
C PRO A 833 -0.21 59.72 9.95
N PRO A 834 0.82 60.29 10.61
CA PRO A 834 2.07 59.57 10.87
C PRO A 834 1.76 58.32 11.72
N LEU A 835 2.35 57.19 11.36
CA LEU A 835 2.09 55.93 12.05
C LEU A 835 3.08 55.77 13.21
N LEU A 836 2.56 55.57 14.43
CA LEU A 836 3.41 55.28 15.58
C LEU A 836 4.21 54.00 15.34
N ASN A 837 5.53 54.12 15.27
CA ASN A 837 6.44 53.00 15.17
C ASN A 837 6.48 52.21 16.48
N VAL A 838 6.45 52.89 17.63
CA VAL A 838 6.48 52.21 18.95
C VAL A 838 5.45 52.76 19.91
N THR A 839 4.65 51.89 20.53
CA THR A 839 3.78 52.21 21.67
C THR A 839 4.06 51.24 22.81
N ALA A 840 4.66 51.71 23.91
CA ALA A 840 5.06 50.86 25.03
C ALA A 840 5.27 51.63 26.34
N GLY A 841 5.32 50.93 27.47
CA GLY A 841 5.73 51.52 28.75
C GLY A 841 7.18 52.04 28.72
N ALA A 842 8.10 51.22 28.21
CA ALA A 842 9.49 51.60 28.07
C ALA A 842 10.05 51.20 26.69
N LEU A 843 11.00 52.01 26.18
CA LEU A 843 11.69 51.78 24.92
C LEU A 843 13.21 51.79 25.14
N ARG A 844 13.85 50.70 24.73
CA ARG A 844 15.30 50.49 24.75
C ARG A 844 15.81 50.36 23.32
N LEU A 845 16.58 51.35 22.85
CA LEU A 845 17.16 51.32 21.50
C LEU A 845 18.68 51.24 21.59
N GLN A 846 19.27 50.26 20.89
CA GLN A 846 20.71 50.07 20.84
C GLN A 846 21.17 49.93 19.40
N ALA A 847 21.94 50.89 18.88
CA ALA A 847 22.47 50.87 17.51
C ALA A 847 23.97 51.14 17.54
N THR A 848 24.77 50.09 17.76
CA THR A 848 26.19 50.24 18.15
C THR A 848 27.19 50.25 16.98
N GLY A 849 26.75 49.90 15.78
CA GLY A 849 27.60 49.86 14.60
C GLY A 849 28.09 51.23 14.16
N ALA A 850 29.30 51.32 13.60
CA ALA A 850 29.86 52.60 13.15
C ALA A 850 28.92 53.27 12.13
N GLY A 851 28.52 54.52 12.42
CA GLY A 851 27.59 55.27 11.56
C GLY A 851 26.12 54.88 11.72
N ALA A 852 25.78 53.91 12.57
CA ALA A 852 24.39 53.53 12.84
C ALA A 852 23.64 54.67 13.52
N THR A 853 22.48 55.03 12.96
CA THR A 853 21.56 56.02 13.53
C THR A 853 20.33 55.33 14.10
N VAL A 854 19.58 56.09 14.90
CA VAL A 854 18.21 55.77 15.32
C VAL A 854 17.32 56.88 14.77
N GLY A 855 16.49 56.55 13.80
CA GLY A 855 15.81 57.53 12.95
C GLY A 855 16.79 58.32 12.09
N SER A 856 16.27 59.35 11.42
CA SER A 856 17.03 60.29 10.61
C SER A 856 16.44 61.71 10.73
N ALA A 857 17.19 62.72 10.32
CA ALA A 857 16.72 64.11 10.36
C ALA A 857 15.48 64.38 9.48
N THR A 858 15.20 63.52 8.51
CA THR A 858 14.08 63.63 7.57
C THR A 858 13.02 62.55 7.77
N ASN A 859 13.21 61.67 8.77
CA ASN A 859 12.30 60.56 9.09
C ASN A 859 12.65 60.13 10.52
N ALA A 860 12.04 60.80 11.51
CA ALA A 860 12.26 60.47 12.91
C ALA A 860 11.59 59.11 13.22
N LEU A 861 11.83 58.56 14.42
CA LEU A 861 10.96 57.49 14.91
C LEU A 861 9.79 58.10 15.67
N GLU A 862 8.57 57.77 15.26
CA GLU A 862 7.35 58.17 15.96
C GLU A 862 7.05 57.21 17.12
N THR A 863 7.03 57.75 18.34
CA THR A 863 6.88 56.96 19.56
C THR A 863 5.73 57.47 20.44
N ALA A 864 5.17 56.54 21.22
CA ALA A 864 4.23 56.80 22.29
C ALA A 864 4.66 56.01 23.53
N VAL A 865 5.67 56.50 24.26
CA VAL A 865 6.34 55.76 25.35
C VAL A 865 6.52 56.57 26.63
N THR A 866 6.46 55.91 27.79
CA THR A 866 6.68 56.60 29.08
C THR A 866 8.17 56.80 29.36
N THR A 867 9.02 55.80 29.11
CA THR A 867 10.45 55.89 29.39
C THR A 867 11.30 55.49 28.18
N LEU A 868 12.30 56.31 27.85
CA LEU A 868 13.24 56.08 26.76
C LEU A 868 14.67 56.00 27.28
N ALA A 869 15.41 54.98 26.81
CA ALA A 869 16.86 54.88 26.94
C ALA A 869 17.48 54.43 25.62
N VAL A 870 18.50 55.16 25.15
CA VAL A 870 19.11 54.94 23.83
C VAL A 870 20.63 54.99 23.90
N SER A 871 21.27 54.04 23.23
CA SER A 871 22.70 54.09 22.90
C SER A 871 22.87 53.87 21.41
N THR A 872 23.39 54.87 20.71
CA THR A 872 23.61 54.84 19.27
C THR A 872 25.04 55.26 18.92
N ALA A 873 25.56 54.88 17.76
CA ALA A 873 26.87 55.33 17.32
C ALA A 873 26.81 56.74 16.75
N ALA A 874 25.87 57.00 15.85
CA ALA A 874 25.67 58.29 15.21
C ALA A 874 24.41 58.97 15.78
N GLY A 875 23.52 59.49 14.93
CA GLY A 875 22.40 60.34 15.36
C GLY A 875 21.22 59.58 15.99
N LEU A 876 20.41 60.31 16.76
CA LEU A 876 19.15 59.90 17.36
C LEU A 876 18.08 60.95 17.03
N TYR A 877 16.97 60.53 16.42
CA TYR A 877 15.86 61.39 16.02
C TYR A 877 14.53 60.75 16.44
N ILE A 878 13.87 61.35 17.44
CA ILE A 878 12.62 60.86 18.04
C ILE A 878 11.53 61.94 17.94
N SER A 879 10.34 61.51 17.55
CA SER A 879 9.10 62.27 17.60
C SER A 879 8.14 61.58 18.57
N GLU A 880 8.04 62.07 19.80
CA GLU A 880 7.20 61.48 20.84
C GLU A 880 5.83 62.18 20.89
N GLU A 881 4.76 61.39 20.77
CA GLU A 881 3.38 61.88 20.75
C GLU A 881 2.98 62.52 22.08
N ASN A 882 3.37 61.94 23.22
CA ASN A 882 2.86 62.34 24.54
C ASN A 882 3.98 62.89 25.46
N GLY A 883 4.00 62.52 26.74
CA GLY A 883 5.04 62.92 27.68
C GLY A 883 6.12 61.85 27.80
N LEU A 884 7.37 62.27 27.96
CA LEU A 884 8.52 61.38 27.93
C LEU A 884 9.40 61.53 29.16
N VAL A 885 9.83 60.41 29.71
CA VAL A 885 10.96 60.35 30.65
C VAL A 885 12.18 59.78 29.93
N ILE A 886 13.23 60.57 29.82
CA ILE A 886 14.57 60.07 29.48
C ILE A 886 15.16 59.48 30.75
N GLY A 887 15.21 58.16 30.82
CA GLY A 887 15.46 57.42 32.08
C GLY A 887 16.36 56.21 31.88
N SER A 888 16.19 55.20 32.73
CA SER A 888 16.94 53.94 32.65
C SER A 888 16.01 52.77 32.34
N VAL A 889 16.39 51.93 31.38
CA VAL A 889 15.67 50.71 31.02
C VAL A 889 16.63 49.53 31.12
N THR A 890 16.37 48.64 32.08
CA THR A 890 17.24 47.49 32.36
C THR A 890 17.03 46.36 31.36
N GLY A 891 18.08 45.59 31.10
CA GLY A 891 17.98 44.39 30.28
C GLY A 891 17.05 43.33 30.89
N ALA A 892 16.92 43.35 32.22
CA ALA A 892 16.00 42.49 32.96
C ALA A 892 14.53 42.88 32.76
N ALA A 893 14.21 44.18 32.71
CA ALA A 893 12.84 44.66 32.48
C ALA A 893 12.35 44.37 31.04
N ALA A 894 13.28 44.25 30.10
CA ALA A 894 13.01 43.98 28.69
C ALA A 894 13.09 42.48 28.30
N GLN A 895 13.10 41.56 29.27
CA GLN A 895 13.18 40.12 29.00
C GLN A 895 11.97 39.61 28.22
N VAL A 896 12.22 38.65 27.31
CA VAL A 896 11.18 37.92 26.57
C VAL A 896 11.31 36.42 26.84
N ASN A 897 10.26 35.66 26.53
CA ASN A 897 10.32 34.20 26.59
C ASN A 897 10.58 33.66 25.17
N ARG A 898 11.78 33.17 24.93
CA ARG A 898 12.15 32.50 23.67
C ARG A 898 11.65 31.06 23.68
N VAL A 899 10.88 30.69 22.66
CA VAL A 899 10.39 29.34 22.43
C VAL A 899 11.53 28.49 21.87
N SER A 900 11.73 27.31 22.45
CA SER A 900 12.71 26.31 22.01
C SER A 900 12.09 25.30 21.04
N GLU A 901 12.90 24.40 20.50
CA GLU A 901 12.44 23.33 19.62
C GLU A 901 11.46 22.34 20.28
N SER A 902 11.50 22.25 21.61
CA SER A 902 10.55 21.46 22.39
C SER A 902 9.18 22.13 22.57
N GLY A 903 9.00 23.36 22.07
CA GLY A 903 7.82 24.19 22.32
C GLY A 903 7.80 24.88 23.70
N ALA A 904 8.65 24.44 24.63
CA ALA A 904 8.85 25.14 25.91
C ALA A 904 9.52 26.50 25.70
N ALA A 905 9.17 27.48 26.54
CA ALA A 905 9.77 28.81 26.49
C ALA A 905 10.70 29.05 27.68
N ALA A 906 11.80 29.77 27.44
CA ALA A 906 12.78 30.16 28.45
C ALA A 906 13.04 31.67 28.38
N LEU A 907 13.31 32.27 29.54
CA LEU A 907 13.62 33.70 29.62
C LEU A 907 14.91 34.03 28.86
N LEU A 908 14.86 35.15 28.14
CA LEU A 908 15.96 35.72 27.39
C LEU A 908 16.10 37.21 27.75
N ALA A 909 17.32 37.61 28.13
CA ALA A 909 17.65 39.00 28.47
C ALA A 909 17.88 39.88 27.23
N ALA A 910 17.58 41.17 27.36
CA ALA A 910 17.76 42.17 26.31
C ALA A 910 19.17 42.77 26.21
N GLY A 911 20.15 42.20 26.91
CA GLY A 911 21.53 42.70 27.00
C GLY A 911 21.78 43.57 28.25
N ALA A 912 22.77 44.46 28.17
CA ALA A 912 23.12 45.36 29.28
C ALA A 912 22.08 46.49 29.46
N ASP A 913 22.01 47.03 30.67
CA ASP A 913 21.16 48.16 31.02
C ASP A 913 21.52 49.40 30.20
N LEU A 914 20.52 50.14 29.73
CA LEU A 914 20.71 51.45 29.10
C LEU A 914 20.18 52.54 30.03
N SER A 915 20.89 53.66 30.08
CA SER A 915 20.54 54.81 30.89
C SER A 915 20.77 56.08 30.08
N GLY A 916 19.73 56.92 30.01
CA GLY A 916 19.74 58.18 29.29
C GLY A 916 19.84 58.02 27.79
N LEU A 917 20.36 59.05 27.12
CA LEU A 917 20.60 59.06 25.68
C LEU A 917 22.08 59.31 25.41
N ALA A 918 22.72 58.43 24.64
CA ALA A 918 24.13 58.58 24.31
C ALA A 918 24.42 58.30 22.84
N THR A 919 25.25 59.15 22.23
CA THR A 919 25.92 58.88 20.94
C THR A 919 27.39 58.55 21.19
N SER A 920 27.99 57.58 20.51
CA SER A 920 29.43 57.27 20.67
C SER A 920 30.35 57.97 19.66
N ALA A 921 29.79 58.59 18.62
CA ALA A 921 30.48 59.38 17.60
C ALA A 921 29.76 60.74 17.36
N ASN A 922 29.99 61.36 16.20
CA ASN A 922 29.57 62.74 15.85
C ASN A 922 28.05 62.95 15.62
N GLY A 923 27.19 62.11 16.18
CA GLY A 923 25.75 62.15 15.95
C GLY A 923 25.02 63.11 16.86
N SER A 924 24.05 63.83 16.31
CA SER A 924 23.13 64.68 17.09
C SER A 924 22.01 63.87 17.74
N ILE A 925 21.53 64.34 18.89
CA ILE A 925 20.35 63.85 19.59
C ILE A 925 19.24 64.89 19.40
N VAL A 926 18.11 64.48 18.80
CA VAL A 926 16.93 65.30 18.59
C VAL A 926 15.72 64.57 19.17
N VAL A 927 15.07 65.20 20.15
CA VAL A 927 13.85 64.70 20.78
C VAL A 927 12.79 65.79 20.67
N ASN A 928 11.75 65.52 19.90
CA ASN A 928 10.56 66.36 19.78
C ASN A 928 9.43 65.69 20.57
N ASN A 929 9.14 66.18 21.76
CA ASN A 929 8.11 65.67 22.66
C ASN A 929 6.78 66.42 22.52
N GLY A 930 5.68 65.73 22.85
CA GLY A 930 4.34 66.33 22.97
C GLY A 930 3.79 66.78 21.62
N THR A 931 4.02 66.02 20.55
CA THR A 931 3.65 66.42 19.18
C THR A 931 2.14 66.36 18.93
N SER A 932 1.41 65.47 19.60
CA SER A 932 -0.05 65.31 19.42
C SER A 932 -0.85 65.12 20.72
N ARG A 933 -0.19 64.89 21.87
CA ARG A 933 -0.85 64.71 23.17
C ARG A 933 -0.10 65.42 24.30
N ALA A 934 -0.85 65.84 25.33
CA ALA A 934 -0.29 66.53 26.49
C ALA A 934 0.72 65.66 27.27
N GLY A 935 1.83 66.27 27.69
CA GLY A 935 2.81 65.66 28.57
C GLY A 935 4.11 66.47 28.63
N ASP A 936 4.84 66.34 29.73
CA ASP A 936 6.15 66.99 29.93
C ASP A 936 7.28 66.10 29.40
N LEU A 937 8.44 66.71 29.11
CA LEU A 937 9.69 66.01 28.88
C LEU A 937 10.54 66.08 30.15
N VAL A 938 10.85 64.93 30.75
CA VAL A 938 11.63 64.81 31.97
C VAL A 938 12.94 64.09 31.67
N VAL A 939 14.07 64.65 32.09
CA VAL A 939 15.40 64.06 31.92
C VAL A 939 15.91 63.58 33.28
N ASP A 940 15.67 62.30 33.59
CA ASP A 940 16.09 61.64 34.84
C ASP A 940 17.45 60.92 34.71
N ALA A 941 17.89 60.66 33.48
CA ALA A 941 19.19 60.08 33.18
C ALA A 941 19.95 60.95 32.17
N ALA A 942 21.29 60.91 32.25
CA ALA A 942 22.14 61.84 31.52
C ALA A 942 22.01 61.73 30.00
N ILE A 943 22.12 62.87 29.31
CA ILE A 943 22.17 62.94 27.86
C ILE A 943 23.57 63.35 27.44
N ARG A 944 24.16 62.61 26.50
CA ARG A 944 25.53 62.84 26.02
C ARG A 944 25.62 62.67 24.51
N ALA A 945 25.81 63.76 23.79
CA ALA A 945 26.19 63.70 22.38
C ALA A 945 27.71 63.91 22.23
N ASN A 946 28.44 62.87 21.82
CA ASN A 946 29.89 62.94 21.70
C ASN A 946 30.33 63.64 20.39
N GLY A 947 31.60 64.02 20.32
CA GLY A 947 32.21 64.64 19.15
C GLY A 947 31.55 65.96 18.74
N SER A 948 31.15 66.09 17.48
CA SER A 948 30.47 67.29 16.97
C SER A 948 28.93 67.22 17.05
N GLY A 949 28.38 66.24 17.76
CA GLY A 949 26.93 66.06 17.88
C GLY A 949 26.23 67.19 18.64
N HIS A 950 25.06 67.61 18.14
CA HIS A 950 24.20 68.60 18.81
C HIS A 950 23.13 67.92 19.67
N VAL A 951 22.57 68.62 20.64
CA VAL A 951 21.38 68.16 21.38
C VAL A 951 20.24 69.15 21.17
N LEU A 952 19.08 68.67 20.69
CA LEU A 952 17.82 69.41 20.68
C LEU A 952 16.80 68.63 21.52
N LEU A 953 16.35 69.24 22.61
CA LEU A 953 15.21 68.76 23.39
C LEU A 953 14.09 69.79 23.26
N ALA A 954 13.01 69.39 22.60
CA ALA A 954 11.85 70.23 22.42
C ALA A 954 10.62 69.57 23.05
N ASN A 955 9.81 70.35 23.77
CA ASN A 955 8.45 69.98 24.11
C ASN A 955 7.51 70.98 23.43
N ASN A 956 6.77 70.49 22.43
CA ASN A 956 6.00 71.32 21.51
C ASN A 956 4.52 71.42 21.89
N TRP A 957 4.08 70.77 22.99
CA TRP A 957 2.67 70.78 23.37
C TRP A 957 2.22 72.16 23.84
N THR A 958 1.33 72.81 23.08
CA THR A 958 0.73 74.11 23.44
C THR A 958 -0.74 74.00 23.87
N GLY A 959 -1.26 72.78 24.01
CA GLY A 959 -2.69 72.50 24.26
C GLY A 959 -3.12 72.56 25.73
N VAL A 960 -4.36 72.13 25.99
CA VAL A 960 -5.02 72.12 27.32
C VAL A 960 -4.75 70.77 28.03
N PRO A 961 -4.58 70.70 29.38
CA PRO A 961 -4.79 71.76 30.38
C PRO A 961 -3.64 72.75 30.58
N ALA A 962 -2.43 72.43 30.13
CA ALA A 962 -1.27 73.30 30.19
C ALA A 962 -0.29 72.98 29.06
N ALA A 963 0.50 73.98 28.66
CA ALA A 963 1.61 73.79 27.74
C ALA A 963 2.70 72.90 28.37
N GLY A 964 3.30 72.01 27.58
CA GLY A 964 4.25 71.00 28.05
C GLY A 964 5.61 71.60 28.40
N GLY A 965 6.11 71.28 29.59
CA GLY A 965 7.40 71.74 30.10
C GLY A 965 8.57 70.80 29.80
N ILE A 966 9.77 71.26 30.16
CA ILE A 966 10.98 70.43 30.24
C ILE A 966 11.50 70.47 31.67
N THR A 967 11.73 69.31 32.28
CA THR A 967 12.40 69.18 33.59
C THR A 967 13.71 68.43 33.42
N LEU A 968 14.83 69.00 33.86
CA LEU A 968 16.14 68.37 33.85
C LEU A 968 16.56 67.98 35.26
N ASN A 969 16.53 66.68 35.57
CA ASN A 969 17.03 66.10 36.81
C ASN A 969 18.44 65.49 36.66
N ALA A 970 18.89 65.30 35.42
CA ALA A 970 20.23 64.83 35.06
C ALA A 970 20.90 65.74 34.01
N GLY A 971 22.22 65.62 33.92
CA GLY A 971 23.02 66.49 33.05
C GLY A 971 22.83 66.24 31.56
N VAL A 972 22.96 67.32 30.78
CA VAL A 972 22.95 67.29 29.30
C VAL A 972 24.29 67.81 28.80
N SER A 973 25.00 67.03 28.00
CA SER A 973 26.35 67.37 27.59
C SER A 973 26.65 67.10 26.13
N THR A 974 27.51 67.95 25.56
CA THR A 974 28.14 67.76 24.26
C THR A 974 29.65 67.97 24.38
N ASP A 975 30.43 67.33 23.49
CA ASP A 975 31.86 67.65 23.41
C ASP A 975 32.07 69.00 22.71
N SER A 976 31.64 69.16 21.46
CA SER A 976 31.81 70.43 20.71
C SER A 976 30.54 70.99 20.06
N GLY A 977 29.44 70.24 20.05
CA GLY A 977 28.17 70.69 19.46
C GLY A 977 27.36 71.60 20.39
N SER A 978 26.35 72.26 19.82
CA SER A 978 25.40 73.11 20.56
C SER A 978 24.29 72.31 21.24
N ILE A 979 23.74 72.86 22.33
CA ILE A 979 22.55 72.34 23.02
C ILE A 979 21.43 73.36 22.91
N SER A 980 20.27 72.92 22.45
CA SER A 980 19.03 73.68 22.38
C SER A 980 17.95 72.99 23.21
N LEU A 981 17.37 73.73 24.16
CA LEU A 981 16.29 73.28 25.02
C LEU A 981 15.09 74.21 24.79
N ILE A 982 13.97 73.68 24.29
CA ILE A 982 12.82 74.48 23.87
C ILE A 982 11.55 73.91 24.50
N ALA A 983 11.01 74.59 25.51
CA ALA A 983 9.76 74.20 26.16
C ALA A 983 8.61 75.13 25.73
N ALA A 984 7.48 74.59 25.31
CA ALA A 984 6.25 75.37 25.13
C ALA A 984 5.71 75.91 26.48
N GLY A 985 5.88 75.13 27.56
CA GLY A 985 5.64 75.51 28.94
C GLY A 985 6.90 76.04 29.64
N SER A 986 7.02 75.77 30.94
CA SER A 986 8.19 76.14 31.74
C SER A 986 9.36 75.16 31.55
N LEU A 987 10.58 75.65 31.73
CA LEU A 987 11.78 74.83 31.79
C LEU A 987 12.39 74.88 33.19
N VAL A 988 12.61 73.73 33.80
CA VAL A 988 13.17 73.59 35.14
C VAL A 988 14.46 72.78 35.07
N GLN A 989 15.56 73.35 35.54
CA GLN A 989 16.82 72.66 35.77
C GLN A 989 16.98 72.43 37.27
N ALA A 990 17.02 71.16 37.71
CA ALA A 990 17.06 70.82 39.13
C ALA A 990 18.40 71.22 39.78
N THR A 991 18.40 71.24 41.13
CA THR A 991 19.59 71.52 41.95
C THR A 991 20.79 70.68 41.53
N GLY A 992 21.94 71.33 41.31
CA GLY A 992 23.21 70.67 40.97
C GLY A 992 23.31 70.10 39.54
N VAL A 993 22.27 70.24 38.71
CA VAL A 993 22.29 69.74 37.33
C VAL A 993 23.16 70.63 36.46
N THR A 994 24.01 70.03 35.62
CA THR A 994 24.86 70.75 34.65
C THR A 994 24.41 70.49 33.22
N VAL A 995 24.21 71.55 32.45
CA VAL A 995 24.09 71.52 30.98
C VAL A 995 25.35 72.13 30.40
N ALA A 996 26.13 71.38 29.62
CA ALA A 996 27.45 71.83 29.20
C ALA A 996 27.87 71.47 27.78
N THR A 997 28.55 72.39 27.09
CA THR A 997 29.36 72.13 25.91
C THR A 997 30.85 72.21 26.31
N ALA A 998 31.65 71.19 25.99
CA ALA A 998 33.08 71.18 26.35
C ALA A 998 33.97 72.01 25.40
N GLY A 999 33.47 72.32 24.21
CA GLY A 999 34.11 73.09 23.15
C GLY A 999 33.33 74.36 22.78
N SER A 1000 33.45 74.82 21.54
CA SER A 1000 32.87 76.09 21.07
C SER A 1000 31.36 76.07 20.81
N GLY A 1001 30.65 75.03 21.24
CA GLY A 1001 29.21 74.90 21.04
C GLY A 1001 28.43 75.92 21.87
N THR A 1002 27.28 76.37 21.36
CA THR A 1002 26.40 77.34 22.03
C THR A 1002 25.34 76.65 22.88
N LEU A 1003 24.82 77.35 23.89
CA LEU A 1003 23.62 76.93 24.62
C LEU A 1003 22.46 77.85 24.27
N ASP A 1004 21.29 77.27 23.99
CA ASP A 1004 20.06 78.01 23.75
C ASP A 1004 18.93 77.39 24.59
N VAL A 1005 18.40 78.14 25.54
CA VAL A 1005 17.35 77.71 26.47
C VAL A 1005 16.16 78.63 26.27
N GLN A 1006 15.03 78.07 25.83
CA GLN A 1006 13.80 78.79 25.56
C GLN A 1006 12.63 78.13 26.29
N ALA A 1007 11.82 78.91 26.99
CA ALA A 1007 10.57 78.46 27.60
C ALA A 1007 9.44 79.44 27.25
N GLY A 1008 8.26 78.93 26.90
CA GLY A 1008 7.04 79.74 26.81
C GLY A 1008 6.49 80.14 28.19
N GLY A 1009 6.88 79.41 29.24
CA GLY A 1009 6.70 79.74 30.65
C GLY A 1009 7.96 80.38 31.26
N SER A 1010 8.23 80.03 32.53
CA SER A 1010 9.45 80.48 33.22
C SER A 1010 10.62 79.53 32.97
N VAL A 1011 11.85 80.05 33.06
CA VAL A 1011 13.07 79.23 33.14
C VAL A 1011 13.57 79.27 34.59
N THR A 1012 13.64 78.13 35.26
CA THR A 1012 14.09 78.04 36.66
C THR A 1012 15.34 77.17 36.75
N MET A 1013 16.46 77.77 37.10
CA MET A 1013 17.69 77.08 37.47
C MET A 1013 17.75 76.93 38.99
N GLY A 1014 17.76 75.70 39.50
CA GLY A 1014 17.86 75.44 40.94
C GLY A 1014 19.27 75.64 41.48
N ALA A 1015 19.40 75.68 42.81
CA ALA A 1015 20.67 75.86 43.52
C ALA A 1015 21.82 75.03 42.94
N ASN A 1016 22.97 75.67 42.71
CA ASN A 1016 24.18 75.05 42.16
C ASN A 1016 24.02 74.39 40.77
N SER A 1017 22.94 74.67 40.04
CA SER A 1017 22.81 74.25 38.65
C SER A 1017 23.65 75.15 37.73
N VAL A 1018 24.14 74.58 36.62
CA VAL A 1018 25.11 75.26 35.74
C VAL A 1018 24.71 75.14 34.28
N LEU A 1019 24.74 76.25 33.54
CA LEU A 1019 24.82 76.29 32.07
C LEU A 1019 26.25 76.65 31.69
N ARG A 1020 26.98 75.78 31.00
CA ARG A 1020 28.41 75.98 30.69
C ARG A 1020 28.78 75.81 29.23
N THR A 1021 29.64 76.69 28.72
CA THR A 1021 30.30 76.54 27.42
C THR A 1021 31.81 76.80 27.55
N ALA A 1022 32.59 76.40 26.54
CA ALA A 1022 34.00 76.77 26.41
C ALA A 1022 34.19 77.86 25.34
N GLY A 1023 33.68 79.07 25.61
CA GLY A 1023 33.76 80.21 24.69
C GLY A 1023 32.58 80.34 23.71
N GLY A 1024 31.57 79.48 23.82
CA GLY A 1024 30.33 79.57 23.04
C GLY A 1024 29.28 80.45 23.71
N ASN A 1025 28.41 81.10 22.93
CA ASN A 1025 27.35 81.95 23.48
C ASN A 1025 26.27 81.14 24.23
N VAL A 1026 25.68 81.75 25.25
CA VAL A 1026 24.53 81.22 25.99
C VAL A 1026 23.35 82.17 25.83
N ARG A 1027 22.21 81.66 25.38
CA ARG A 1027 20.93 82.38 25.36
C ARG A 1027 19.95 81.70 26.30
N VAL A 1028 19.28 82.48 27.14
CA VAL A 1028 18.14 82.05 27.96
C VAL A 1028 16.98 83.00 27.73
N ALA A 1029 15.83 82.46 27.32
CA ALA A 1029 14.62 83.22 27.04
C ALA A 1029 13.41 82.58 27.74
N ALA A 1030 12.65 83.39 28.48
CA ALA A 1030 11.36 83.03 29.05
C ALA A 1030 10.22 83.75 28.31
N GLY A 1031 9.01 83.20 28.39
CA GLY A 1031 7.85 83.75 27.71
C GLY A 1031 7.41 85.11 28.25
N SER A 1032 6.39 85.70 27.62
CA SER A 1032 5.94 87.08 27.91
C SER A 1032 5.48 87.32 29.36
N ALA A 1033 5.11 86.28 30.10
CA ALA A 1033 4.78 86.33 31.52
C ALA A 1033 5.73 85.48 32.40
N GLY A 1034 6.78 84.90 31.82
CA GLY A 1034 7.73 84.03 32.51
C GLY A 1034 8.91 84.80 33.09
N SER A 1035 9.38 84.34 34.25
CA SER A 1035 10.63 84.81 34.86
C SER A 1035 11.79 83.89 34.48
N ILE A 1036 13.02 84.40 34.60
CA ILE A 1036 14.25 83.59 34.58
C ILE A 1036 14.80 83.61 36.00
N THR A 1037 14.88 82.47 36.68
CA THR A 1037 15.71 82.29 37.89
C THR A 1037 17.03 81.68 37.46
N VAL A 1038 18.14 82.37 37.74
CA VAL A 1038 19.49 82.00 37.30
C VAL A 1038 20.21 81.29 38.45
N GLY A 1039 20.85 80.16 38.15
CA GLY A 1039 21.84 79.53 39.02
C GLY A 1039 23.22 80.04 38.62
N GLN A 1040 24.03 79.22 37.95
CA GLN A 1040 25.28 79.68 37.36
C GLN A 1040 25.29 79.54 35.82
N ILE A 1041 25.68 80.59 35.12
CA ILE A 1041 25.94 80.60 33.69
C ILE A 1041 27.43 80.91 33.47
N ASP A 1042 28.17 79.98 32.88
CA ASP A 1042 29.60 80.09 32.61
C ASP A 1042 29.90 79.92 31.12
N ALA A 1043 30.15 81.02 30.42
CA ALA A 1043 30.50 81.00 29.00
C ALA A 1043 32.02 80.92 28.73
N GLY A 1044 32.85 80.65 29.76
CA GLY A 1044 34.32 80.81 29.73
C GLY A 1044 35.16 79.62 30.22
N PHE A 1045 34.52 78.55 30.70
CA PHE A 1045 35.17 77.35 31.25
C PHE A 1045 35.98 77.59 32.53
N GLY A 1046 35.39 78.31 33.50
CA GLY A 1046 35.89 78.44 34.87
C GLY A 1046 36.00 79.88 35.37
N ALA A 1047 36.01 80.03 36.69
CA ALA A 1047 35.99 81.32 37.39
C ALA A 1047 37.28 82.19 37.26
N ASN A 1048 38.25 81.78 36.43
CA ASN A 1048 39.49 82.52 36.24
C ASN A 1048 39.34 83.53 35.09
N VAL A 1049 39.22 84.82 35.41
CA VAL A 1049 39.04 85.93 34.46
C VAL A 1049 40.21 86.14 33.46
N VAL A 1050 41.28 85.33 33.52
CA VAL A 1050 42.35 85.33 32.51
C VAL A 1050 41.80 84.86 31.16
N GLY A 1051 41.79 85.75 30.17
CA GLY A 1051 41.31 85.45 28.82
C GLY A 1051 39.81 85.67 28.61
N GLN A 1052 39.15 86.47 29.46
CA GLN A 1052 37.72 86.79 29.38
C GLN A 1052 37.25 87.32 27.99
N SER A 1053 38.13 87.93 27.20
CA SER A 1053 37.83 88.34 25.82
C SER A 1053 37.51 87.18 24.85
N ASN A 1054 37.86 85.95 25.23
CA ASN A 1054 37.62 84.73 24.45
C ASN A 1054 36.40 83.94 24.96
N TRP A 1055 35.68 84.46 25.96
CA TRP A 1055 34.48 83.84 26.49
C TRP A 1055 33.28 84.11 25.57
N GLY A 1056 32.24 83.31 25.70
CA GLY A 1056 30.98 83.56 25.01
C GLY A 1056 30.18 84.72 25.62
N GLN A 1057 29.26 85.26 24.84
CA GLN A 1057 28.27 86.23 25.32
C GLN A 1057 27.08 85.51 25.96
N VAL A 1058 26.50 86.14 26.97
CA VAL A 1058 25.28 85.66 27.65
C VAL A 1058 24.13 86.64 27.39
N ALA A 1059 23.00 86.12 26.93
CA ALA A 1059 21.77 86.89 26.73
C ALA A 1059 20.62 86.29 27.55
N LEU A 1060 20.03 87.11 28.42
CA LEU A 1060 18.87 86.75 29.24
C LEU A 1060 17.68 87.63 28.85
N THR A 1061 16.58 87.00 28.43
CA THR A 1061 15.35 87.70 28.03
C THR A 1061 14.16 87.13 28.81
N ALA A 1062 13.65 87.88 29.78
CA ALA A 1062 12.44 87.50 30.54
C ALA A 1062 11.28 88.43 30.20
N GLY A 1063 10.05 87.88 30.13
CA GLY A 1063 8.84 88.71 30.03
C GLY A 1063 8.43 89.32 31.37
N ALA A 1064 8.81 88.67 32.49
CA ALA A 1064 8.61 89.16 33.85
C ALA A 1064 9.94 89.59 34.50
N SER A 1065 10.49 88.79 35.43
CA SER A 1065 11.70 89.14 36.18
C SER A 1065 12.89 88.25 35.83
N ILE A 1066 14.10 88.78 35.96
CA ILE A 1066 15.34 87.98 36.07
C ILE A 1066 15.71 87.98 37.56
N LEU A 1067 15.73 86.78 38.14
CA LEU A 1067 15.92 86.52 39.55
C LEU A 1067 17.20 85.73 39.74
N ASP A 1068 17.86 85.99 40.85
CA ASP A 1068 18.92 85.16 41.39
C ASP A 1068 18.30 83.97 42.13
N ASP A 1069 18.86 82.76 42.00
CA ASP A 1069 18.62 81.71 43.00
C ASP A 1069 19.35 82.14 44.30
N ALA A 1070 18.92 81.73 45.49
CA ALA A 1070 19.58 82.18 46.73
C ALA A 1070 20.36 81.05 47.41
N GLY A 1071 20.57 79.94 46.69
CA GLY A 1071 21.03 78.66 47.21
C GLY A 1071 22.38 78.20 46.64
N GLU A 1072 22.99 79.00 45.77
CA GLU A 1072 24.29 78.79 45.15
C GLU A 1072 25.45 79.11 46.09
N ASN A 1073 26.56 78.38 45.91
CA ASN A 1073 27.80 78.63 46.64
C ASN A 1073 28.72 79.66 45.94
N SER A 1074 28.28 80.23 44.81
CA SER A 1074 29.03 81.24 44.03
C SER A 1074 28.55 82.64 44.40
N ILE A 1075 29.43 83.64 44.36
CA ILE A 1075 29.06 85.06 44.48
C ILE A 1075 28.77 85.70 43.11
N VAL A 1076 28.92 84.95 42.02
CA VAL A 1076 28.74 85.40 40.63
C VAL A 1076 27.92 84.37 39.88
N ASP A 1077 26.82 84.84 39.30
CA ASP A 1077 25.83 83.99 38.63
C ASP A 1077 26.08 83.93 37.12
N VAL A 1078 26.78 84.92 36.55
CA VAL A 1078 27.07 85.01 35.11
C VAL A 1078 28.53 85.34 34.84
N TYR A 1079 29.23 84.42 34.17
CA TYR A 1079 30.59 84.59 33.62
C TYR A 1079 30.50 84.67 32.09
N ALA A 1080 30.74 85.85 31.52
CA ALA A 1080 30.61 86.12 30.09
C ALA A 1080 31.74 87.04 29.58
N SER A 1081 31.89 87.17 28.25
CA SER A 1081 32.75 88.20 27.65
C SER A 1081 32.36 89.57 28.17
N ALA A 1082 33.38 90.39 28.43
CA ALA A 1082 33.25 91.80 28.80
C ALA A 1082 32.59 92.63 27.69
#